data_AF-A0A5N6Z3K2-F1
#
_entry.id   AF-A0A5N6Z3K2-F1
#
_cell.length_a   1.000
_cell.length_b   1.000
_cell.length_c   1.000
_cell.angle_alpha   90.00
_cell.angle_beta   90.00
_cell.angle_gamma   90.00
#
_symmetry.space_group_name_H-M   'P 1'
#
loop_
_entity.id
_entity.type
_entity.pdbx_description
1 polymer ?
#
loop_
_entity_poly.entity_id
_entity_poly.type
_entity_poly.pdbx_seq_one_letter_code
_entity_poly.pdbx_strand_id
1 'polypeptide(L)'
;MTRPQTRRVAVIGAGISGVLAAGHLLAAGIEVTVFERNEAPGGVWYGLSSRLYDERPPPGPSYPAMRPSKADPPATDGLETEQFMLAHAPPGPCYYHLQNNVPTPLLEVTLDEWPMGTPDTVRHDVVRQYIHDISVKVKAHDATVYGARVTALAKDGTTWRVSWSTPQEDMTSSSCGNFDAVVVASGHYHAPRVPDIPGLAETKRKYGTRVLHSKEYRRPETFTNKTILMIGGGVSSVDIANDLSPVTNTIYQSTRKSKFDLDPSMLPQNAVRVDEISQFELHDHGDQPLSEDEPVPVSVHFESGQSLHGIDAIMLCTGYHLTLPFLRDYHRDTTPLHDADETVLITDGTQIHNLYKDIFYMPDPTLVFVGLPYYTFTFSVFDFQAIVAAQVLAGHVELPPEAEMRLAYMAKVHEVGLGKPFHSLLGTEEVYVQDLLSWVNGSRTRRGLALAGRRVHLHARVRTIPLPLIIVLVSSMQLLSRKTCENPPVRREWRSLTESERTDFTQAIICLANRPSQWQQNGSIYDDFAILHGGIGSWCHRSASFLPWHRYTLVVFENTLREQCGFKGQIPYWDWSLDWMDLAHSSIWDSVAGFGGDGDPTGPEIVGDGRCVVDGPFVGLRPILYNHTYVRHCIARGFRDGETVGRISGSYYQPESIGAILRKQTYEELILCFTCIMRNWIVCGGGGSGRIRACGYMSIRGNICIIPRGPRR
;
A
#
# COMPACT_ATOMS: atom_id res chain seq x y z
N MET A 1 -27.93 21.27 -20.70
CA MET A 1 -28.17 20.46 -21.92
C MET A 1 -27.40 19.17 -21.74
N THR A 2 -28.08 18.02 -21.77
CA THR A 2 -27.43 16.70 -21.70
C THR A 2 -26.51 16.52 -22.91
N ARG A 3 -25.21 16.35 -22.69
CA ARG A 3 -24.23 16.07 -23.75
C ARG A 3 -24.66 14.80 -24.51
N PRO A 4 -24.59 14.74 -25.85
CA PRO A 4 -24.87 13.51 -26.58
C PRO A 4 -23.93 12.39 -26.10
N GLN A 5 -24.46 11.16 -26.03
CA GLN A 5 -23.72 9.98 -25.58
C GLN A 5 -22.47 9.78 -26.45
N THR A 6 -21.30 9.72 -25.81
CA THR A 6 -20.02 9.39 -26.45
C THR A 6 -20.11 7.99 -27.04
N ARG A 7 -19.79 7.82 -28.33
CA ARG A 7 -19.89 6.52 -29.00
C ARG A 7 -18.54 5.85 -29.14
N ARG A 8 -17.51 6.60 -29.57
CA ARG A 8 -16.15 6.08 -29.82
C ARG A 8 -15.15 6.69 -28.85
N VAL A 9 -14.44 5.85 -28.10
CA VAL A 9 -13.44 6.27 -27.12
C VAL A 9 -12.09 5.64 -27.41
N ALA A 10 -11.06 6.48 -27.50
CA ALA A 10 -9.68 6.00 -27.51
C ALA A 10 -9.17 5.89 -26.07
N VAL A 11 -8.53 4.77 -25.73
CA VAL A 11 -7.82 4.59 -24.45
C VAL A 11 -6.34 4.49 -24.75
N ILE A 12 -5.52 5.34 -24.13
CA ILE A 12 -4.08 5.42 -24.39
C ILE A 12 -3.34 4.65 -23.29
N GLY A 13 -2.82 3.47 -23.64
CA GLY A 13 -2.15 2.52 -22.74
C GLY A 13 -3.04 1.34 -22.33
N ALA A 14 -2.46 0.13 -22.29
CA ALA A 14 -3.09 -1.10 -21.80
C ALA A 14 -2.40 -1.63 -20.53
N GLY A 15 -1.89 -0.73 -19.69
CA GLY A 15 -1.63 -1.04 -18.28
C GLY A 15 -2.93 -1.22 -17.49
N ILE A 16 -2.83 -1.48 -16.18
CA ILE A 16 -4.02 -1.68 -15.33
C ILE A 16 -5.06 -0.58 -15.50
N SER A 17 -4.66 0.70 -15.48
CA SER A 17 -5.57 1.84 -15.63
C SER A 17 -6.35 1.81 -16.94
N GLY A 18 -5.69 1.44 -18.04
CA GLY A 18 -6.28 1.37 -19.37
C GLY A 18 -7.18 0.16 -19.55
N VAL A 19 -6.77 -0.99 -19.00
CA VAL A 19 -7.58 -2.21 -18.97
C VAL A 19 -8.88 -2.00 -18.18
N LEU A 20 -8.80 -1.36 -17.02
CA LEU A 20 -9.98 -1.03 -16.21
C LEU A 20 -10.88 -0.03 -16.93
N ALA A 21 -10.31 1.05 -17.50
CA ALA A 21 -11.06 2.03 -18.27
C ALA A 21 -11.79 1.39 -19.46
N ALA A 22 -11.09 0.61 -20.28
CA ALA A 22 -11.67 -0.11 -21.41
C ALA A 22 -12.78 -1.08 -20.96
N GLY A 23 -12.54 -1.88 -19.92
CA GLY A 23 -13.52 -2.83 -19.40
C GLY A 23 -14.83 -2.17 -18.97
N HIS A 24 -14.76 -1.07 -18.21
CA HIS A 24 -15.97 -0.34 -17.78
C HIS A 24 -16.66 0.41 -18.92
N LEU A 25 -15.91 0.95 -19.88
CA LEU A 25 -16.47 1.60 -21.07
C LEU A 25 -17.20 0.59 -21.97
N LEU A 26 -16.58 -0.56 -22.24
CA LEU A 26 -17.20 -1.66 -22.99
C LEU A 26 -18.46 -2.18 -22.28
N ALA A 27 -18.42 -2.34 -20.96
CA ALA A 27 -19.59 -2.71 -20.16
C ALA A 27 -20.71 -1.65 -20.19
N ALA A 28 -20.37 -0.39 -20.46
CA ALA A 28 -21.34 0.70 -20.66
C ALA A 28 -21.85 0.81 -22.12
N GLY A 29 -21.44 -0.09 -23.02
CA GLY A 29 -21.88 -0.12 -24.41
C GLY A 29 -21.19 0.91 -25.31
N ILE A 30 -20.02 1.41 -24.90
CA ILE A 30 -19.21 2.35 -25.68
C ILE A 30 -18.26 1.56 -26.59
N GLU A 31 -18.07 2.01 -27.82
CA GLU A 31 -17.06 1.48 -28.74
C GLU A 31 -15.68 1.98 -28.31
N VAL A 32 -14.78 1.05 -27.99
CA VAL A 32 -13.46 1.36 -27.43
C VAL A 32 -12.37 0.87 -28.37
N THR A 33 -11.34 1.70 -28.57
CA THR A 33 -10.05 1.29 -29.13
C THR A 33 -8.96 1.62 -28.12
N VAL A 34 -8.20 0.61 -27.71
CA VAL A 34 -7.05 0.79 -26.81
C VAL A 34 -5.78 0.82 -27.65
N PHE A 35 -4.86 1.73 -27.36
CA PHE A 35 -3.55 1.80 -28.03
C PHE A 35 -2.45 1.45 -27.04
N GLU A 36 -1.68 0.39 -27.32
CA GLU A 36 -0.58 -0.06 -26.47
C GLU A 36 0.67 -0.24 -27.31
N ARG A 37 1.78 0.39 -26.89
CA ARG A 37 3.05 0.34 -27.63
C ARG A 37 3.77 -0.98 -27.46
N ASN A 38 3.52 -1.69 -26.36
CA ASN A 38 4.01 -3.05 -26.14
C ASN A 38 3.17 -4.08 -26.91
N GLU A 39 3.66 -5.32 -26.95
CA GLU A 39 3.00 -6.43 -27.64
C GLU A 39 1.94 -7.15 -26.78
N ALA A 40 1.81 -6.75 -25.51
CA ALA A 40 0.88 -7.34 -24.55
C ALA A 40 0.46 -6.29 -23.50
N PRO A 41 -0.66 -6.51 -22.77
CA PRO A 41 -1.09 -5.61 -21.71
C PRO A 41 -0.21 -5.76 -20.46
N GLY A 42 -0.36 -4.85 -19.49
CA GLY A 42 0.34 -4.90 -18.20
C GLY A 42 1.08 -3.62 -17.83
N GLY A 43 1.39 -2.76 -18.81
CA GLY A 43 2.06 -1.48 -18.58
C GLY A 43 3.44 -1.70 -17.93
N VAL A 44 3.67 -1.15 -16.73
CA VAL A 44 4.95 -1.33 -16.02
C VAL A 44 5.23 -2.78 -15.61
N TRP A 45 4.18 -3.62 -15.52
CA TRP A 45 4.28 -5.04 -15.22
C TRP A 45 4.51 -5.92 -16.46
N TYR A 46 4.74 -5.29 -17.61
CA TYR A 46 4.95 -6.00 -18.88
C TYR A 46 6.15 -6.95 -18.83
N GLY A 47 5.96 -8.11 -19.45
CA GLY A 47 7.01 -9.06 -19.77
C GLY A 47 6.55 -9.91 -20.95
N LEU A 48 7.48 -10.29 -21.83
CA LEU A 48 7.20 -11.19 -22.95
C LEU A 48 6.75 -12.56 -22.44
N SER A 49 5.95 -13.31 -23.20
CA SER A 49 5.51 -14.66 -22.80
C SER A 49 6.67 -15.62 -22.50
N SER A 50 7.84 -15.40 -23.10
CA SER A 50 9.07 -16.18 -22.88
C SER A 50 9.97 -15.64 -21.74
N ARG A 51 9.65 -14.49 -21.13
CA ARG A 51 10.46 -13.84 -20.09
C ARG A 51 9.61 -13.37 -18.91
N LEU A 52 10.17 -13.40 -17.71
CA LEU A 52 9.46 -12.99 -16.50
C LEU A 52 9.08 -11.49 -16.52
N TYR A 53 9.94 -10.66 -17.12
CA TYR A 53 9.78 -9.22 -17.31
C TYR A 53 10.65 -8.73 -18.48
N ASP A 54 10.59 -7.44 -18.81
CA ASP A 54 11.47 -6.83 -19.82
C ASP A 54 12.87 -6.53 -19.27
N GLU A 55 13.80 -7.45 -19.51
CA GLU A 55 15.20 -7.36 -19.06
C GLU A 55 16.03 -6.30 -19.82
N ARG A 56 15.52 -5.76 -20.94
CA ARG A 56 16.28 -4.78 -21.72
C ARG A 56 16.56 -3.53 -20.86
N PRO A 57 17.78 -2.97 -20.92
CA PRO A 57 18.04 -1.68 -20.30
C PRO A 57 17.28 -0.59 -21.06
N PRO A 58 16.59 0.33 -20.38
CA PRO A 58 15.95 1.44 -21.06
C PRO A 58 17.02 2.42 -21.56
N PRO A 59 16.72 3.27 -22.55
CA PRO A 59 17.59 4.40 -22.89
C PRO A 59 17.88 5.24 -21.64
N GLY A 60 19.16 5.55 -21.41
CA GLY A 60 19.59 6.33 -20.26
C GLY A 60 18.98 7.74 -20.26
N PRO A 61 18.63 8.31 -19.08
CA PRO A 61 18.05 9.64 -19.02
C PRO A 61 19.09 10.73 -19.28
N SER A 62 18.63 11.94 -19.57
CA SER A 62 19.46 13.16 -19.59
C SER A 62 19.86 13.58 -18.17
N TYR A 63 21.03 14.21 -18.05
CA TYR A 63 21.56 14.76 -16.80
C TYR A 63 21.90 16.25 -17.01
N PRO A 64 21.14 17.20 -16.41
CA PRO A 64 19.90 16.99 -15.65
C PRO A 64 18.74 16.49 -16.52
N ALA A 65 17.59 16.20 -15.91
CA ALA A 65 16.45 15.67 -16.64
C ALA A 65 16.00 16.62 -17.75
N MET A 66 15.65 16.03 -18.90
CA MET A 66 15.03 16.74 -19.98
C MET A 66 13.68 17.33 -19.55
N ARG A 67 13.29 18.43 -20.20
CA ARG A 67 12.00 19.07 -19.91
C ARG A 67 10.83 18.13 -20.23
N PRO A 68 9.72 18.19 -19.48
CA PRO A 68 8.58 17.28 -19.66
C PRO A 68 8.05 17.20 -21.10
N SER A 69 7.97 18.30 -21.85
CA SER A 69 7.48 18.28 -23.25
C SER A 69 8.37 17.52 -24.24
N LYS A 70 9.63 17.25 -23.85
CA LYS A 70 10.61 16.54 -24.68
C LYS A 70 10.78 15.08 -24.29
N ALA A 71 10.20 14.66 -23.15
CA ALA A 71 10.31 13.29 -22.69
C ALA A 71 9.69 12.29 -23.67
N ASP A 72 10.21 11.06 -23.68
CA ASP A 72 9.78 9.97 -24.56
C ASP A 72 9.81 10.36 -26.06
N PRO A 73 11.00 10.71 -26.60
CA PRO A 73 11.14 11.06 -28.01
C PRO A 73 10.72 9.88 -28.92
N PRO A 74 10.16 10.14 -30.11
CA PRO A 74 9.82 9.09 -31.06
C PRO A 74 11.09 8.35 -31.52
N ALA A 75 10.93 7.08 -31.92
CA ALA A 75 12.00 6.35 -32.60
C ALA A 75 12.36 7.03 -33.92
N THR A 76 13.65 7.07 -34.25
CA THR A 76 14.15 7.62 -35.52
C THR A 76 14.13 6.50 -36.56
N ASP A 77 13.58 6.75 -37.75
CA ASP A 77 13.64 5.79 -38.86
C ASP A 77 15.10 5.53 -39.29
N GLY A 78 15.40 4.31 -39.73
CA GLY A 78 16.75 3.90 -40.16
C GLY A 78 17.71 3.53 -39.02
N LEU A 79 17.24 3.48 -37.77
CA LEU A 79 17.94 2.76 -36.70
C LEU A 79 17.93 1.25 -36.98
N GLU A 80 18.94 0.53 -36.51
CA GLU A 80 18.91 -0.94 -36.49
C GLU A 80 17.65 -1.42 -35.76
N THR A 81 17.06 -2.52 -36.24
CA THR A 81 15.74 -3.02 -35.79
C THR A 81 15.61 -3.08 -34.26
N GLU A 82 16.64 -3.57 -33.55
CA GLU A 82 16.60 -3.68 -32.09
C GLU A 82 16.59 -2.32 -31.38
N GLN A 83 17.41 -1.37 -31.85
CA GLN A 83 17.46 -0.01 -31.31
C GLN A 83 16.18 0.75 -31.59
N PHE A 84 15.61 0.56 -32.77
CA PHE A 84 14.30 1.10 -33.14
C PHE A 84 13.20 0.57 -32.21
N MET A 85 13.13 -0.76 -32.02
CA MET A 85 12.13 -1.38 -31.15
C MET A 85 12.30 -0.97 -29.68
N LEU A 86 13.54 -0.77 -29.22
CA LEU A 86 13.83 -0.24 -27.88
C LEU A 86 13.35 1.21 -27.73
N ALA A 87 13.54 2.06 -28.74
CA ALA A 87 13.06 3.44 -28.73
C ALA A 87 11.52 3.54 -28.87
N HIS A 88 10.92 2.65 -29.66
CA HIS A 88 9.47 2.60 -29.87
C HIS A 88 8.71 2.19 -28.61
N ALA A 89 9.15 1.12 -27.96
CA ALA A 89 8.59 0.61 -26.71
C ALA A 89 9.68 0.39 -25.64
N PRO A 90 10.15 1.49 -24.98
CA PRO A 90 11.14 1.40 -23.93
C PRO A 90 10.62 0.63 -22.71
N PRO A 91 11.45 -0.24 -22.11
CA PRO A 91 11.16 -0.97 -20.90
C PRO A 91 10.72 -0.07 -19.74
N GLY A 92 9.81 -0.60 -18.92
CA GLY A 92 9.42 0.00 -17.65
C GLY A 92 10.48 -0.13 -16.55
N PRO A 93 10.17 0.33 -15.33
CA PRO A 93 11.09 0.29 -14.18
C PRO A 93 11.06 -1.05 -13.40
N CYS A 94 10.38 -2.08 -13.90
CA CYS A 94 10.31 -3.38 -13.23
C CYS A 94 11.69 -4.07 -13.22
N TYR A 95 12.03 -4.73 -12.11
CA TYR A 95 13.28 -5.47 -11.91
C TYR A 95 12.99 -6.88 -11.37
N TYR A 96 14.01 -7.74 -11.42
CA TYR A 96 13.87 -9.18 -11.30
C TYR A 96 13.26 -9.66 -9.98
N HIS A 97 13.60 -9.07 -8.84
CA HIS A 97 13.04 -9.46 -7.54
C HIS A 97 11.82 -8.64 -7.11
N LEU A 98 11.31 -7.75 -7.97
CA LEU A 98 10.20 -6.86 -7.61
C LEU A 98 8.97 -7.65 -7.18
N GLN A 99 8.43 -7.25 -6.03
CA GLN A 99 7.15 -7.70 -5.49
C GLN A 99 6.23 -6.49 -5.29
N ASN A 100 4.92 -6.73 -5.23
CA ASN A 100 3.98 -5.66 -4.85
C ASN A 100 4.22 -5.24 -3.40
N ASN A 101 4.24 -3.93 -3.17
CA ASN A 101 4.35 -3.33 -1.83
C ASN A 101 2.98 -2.91 -1.24
N VAL A 102 1.89 -3.18 -1.97
CA VAL A 102 0.51 -3.04 -1.50
C VAL A 102 -0.13 -4.42 -1.54
N PRO A 103 -0.66 -4.95 -0.43
CA PRO A 103 -1.25 -6.29 -0.37
C PRO A 103 -2.25 -6.57 -1.50
N THR A 104 -2.21 -7.78 -2.07
CA THR A 104 -3.12 -8.18 -3.16
C THR A 104 -4.61 -7.91 -2.87
N PRO A 105 -5.16 -8.09 -1.64
CA PRO A 105 -6.55 -7.76 -1.38
C PRO A 105 -6.90 -6.27 -1.56
N LEU A 106 -5.92 -5.37 -1.40
CA LEU A 106 -6.08 -3.92 -1.62
C LEU A 106 -5.88 -3.52 -3.09
N LEU A 107 -5.31 -4.41 -3.89
CA LEU A 107 -5.18 -4.28 -5.35
C LEU A 107 -6.32 -4.97 -6.11
N GLU A 108 -7.26 -5.63 -5.41
CA GLU A 108 -8.43 -6.24 -6.04
C GLU A 108 -9.34 -5.18 -6.71
N VAL A 109 -9.95 -5.54 -7.85
CA VAL A 109 -10.79 -4.65 -8.65
C VAL A 109 -12.18 -5.24 -8.83
N THR A 110 -13.14 -4.48 -9.36
CA THR A 110 -14.51 -4.97 -9.60
C THR A 110 -14.64 -5.93 -10.77
N LEU A 111 -13.69 -5.87 -11.70
CA LEU A 111 -13.72 -6.62 -12.97
C LEU A 111 -13.20 -8.05 -12.82
N ASP A 112 -12.34 -8.30 -11.84
CA ASP A 112 -11.90 -9.64 -11.47
C ASP A 112 -11.43 -9.74 -10.02
N GLU A 113 -11.38 -10.96 -9.49
CA GLU A 113 -10.91 -11.28 -8.14
C GLU A 113 -9.57 -12.02 -8.25
N TRP A 114 -8.69 -11.87 -7.25
CA TRP A 114 -7.47 -12.68 -7.23
C TRP A 114 -7.81 -14.16 -7.06
N PRO A 115 -7.04 -15.10 -7.65
CA PRO A 115 -7.21 -16.52 -7.40
C PRO A 115 -7.20 -16.85 -5.90
N MET A 116 -8.06 -17.77 -5.47
CA MET A 116 -8.14 -18.17 -4.07
C MET A 116 -6.79 -18.67 -3.56
N GLY A 117 -6.32 -18.14 -2.43
CA GLY A 117 -5.03 -18.50 -1.84
C GLY A 117 -3.84 -17.69 -2.37
N THR A 118 -4.07 -16.67 -3.21
CA THR A 118 -3.01 -15.73 -3.62
C THR A 118 -2.43 -15.02 -2.38
N PRO A 119 -1.11 -15.03 -2.17
CA PRO A 119 -0.47 -14.32 -1.07
C PRO A 119 -0.68 -12.80 -1.13
N ASP A 120 -0.54 -12.12 0.02
CA ASP A 120 -0.58 -10.65 0.09
C ASP A 120 0.54 -10.00 -0.73
N THR A 121 1.72 -10.63 -0.73
CA THR A 121 2.90 -10.21 -1.47
C THR A 121 3.26 -11.28 -2.49
N VAL A 122 3.26 -10.88 -3.76
CA VAL A 122 3.51 -11.68 -4.94
C VAL A 122 4.52 -10.98 -5.84
N ARG A 123 5.21 -11.76 -6.66
CA ARG A 123 6.14 -11.25 -7.65
C ARG A 123 5.41 -10.57 -8.81
N HIS A 124 6.14 -9.70 -9.50
CA HIS A 124 5.63 -8.93 -10.64
C HIS A 124 4.96 -9.77 -11.75
N ASP A 125 5.36 -11.03 -11.94
CA ASP A 125 4.78 -11.93 -12.94
C ASP A 125 3.35 -12.37 -12.61
N VAL A 126 3.04 -12.53 -11.32
CA VAL A 126 1.67 -12.82 -10.85
C VAL A 126 0.78 -11.59 -11.05
N VAL A 127 1.30 -10.40 -10.76
CA VAL A 127 0.58 -9.13 -11.02
C VAL A 127 0.33 -8.92 -12.52
N ARG A 128 1.33 -9.20 -13.36
CA ARG A 128 1.19 -9.18 -14.82
C ARG A 128 0.07 -10.11 -15.29
N GLN A 129 0.06 -11.36 -14.81
CA GLN A 129 -0.93 -12.35 -15.18
C GLN A 129 -2.34 -11.89 -14.80
N TYR A 130 -2.51 -11.33 -13.60
CA TYR A 130 -3.79 -10.77 -13.16
C TYR A 130 -4.31 -9.66 -14.08
N ILE A 131 -3.45 -8.72 -14.50
CA ILE A 131 -3.84 -7.65 -15.45
C ILE A 131 -4.21 -8.25 -16.81
N HIS A 132 -3.43 -9.22 -17.28
CA HIS A 132 -3.70 -9.91 -18.54
C HIS A 132 -5.06 -10.63 -18.51
N ASP A 133 -5.34 -11.39 -17.45
CA ASP A 133 -6.59 -12.14 -17.29
C ASP A 133 -7.81 -11.22 -17.26
N ILE A 134 -7.73 -10.10 -16.53
CA ILE A 134 -8.75 -9.04 -16.58
C ILE A 134 -8.94 -8.56 -18.02
N SER A 135 -7.84 -8.25 -18.73
CA SER A 135 -7.91 -7.69 -20.08
C SER A 135 -8.63 -8.60 -21.08
N VAL A 136 -8.40 -9.91 -21.00
CA VAL A 136 -9.09 -10.92 -21.82
C VAL A 136 -10.55 -11.04 -21.39
N LYS A 137 -10.80 -11.17 -20.08
CA LYS A 137 -12.15 -11.34 -19.50
C LYS A 137 -13.10 -10.21 -19.87
N VAL A 138 -12.61 -8.97 -19.88
CA VAL A 138 -13.41 -7.77 -20.19
C VAL A 138 -13.34 -7.36 -21.66
N LYS A 139 -12.69 -8.16 -22.52
CA LYS A 139 -12.48 -7.90 -23.96
C LYS A 139 -11.69 -6.62 -24.26
N ALA A 140 -10.95 -6.10 -23.29
CA ALA A 140 -10.01 -5.01 -23.53
C ALA A 140 -8.87 -5.49 -24.45
N HIS A 141 -8.43 -6.75 -24.30
CA HIS A 141 -7.44 -7.37 -25.19
C HIS A 141 -7.87 -7.29 -26.66
N ASP A 142 -9.10 -7.71 -26.97
CA ASP A 142 -9.65 -7.70 -28.35
C ASP A 142 -9.80 -6.28 -28.93
N ALA A 143 -10.03 -5.30 -28.05
CA ALA A 143 -10.14 -3.88 -28.41
C ALA A 143 -8.77 -3.18 -28.53
N THR A 144 -7.67 -3.86 -28.24
CA THR A 144 -6.33 -3.27 -28.21
C THR A 144 -5.60 -3.41 -29.54
N VAL A 145 -5.07 -2.30 -30.03
CA VAL A 145 -4.06 -2.25 -31.09
C VAL A 145 -2.69 -2.32 -30.41
N TYR A 146 -2.11 -3.51 -30.34
CA TYR A 146 -0.76 -3.72 -29.80
C TYR A 146 0.32 -3.23 -30.76
N GLY A 147 1.50 -2.89 -30.23
CA GLY A 147 2.56 -2.22 -30.97
C GLY A 147 2.25 -0.78 -31.37
N ALA A 148 1.08 -0.23 -31.02
CA ALA A 148 0.68 1.12 -31.39
C ALA A 148 1.18 2.16 -30.39
N ARG A 149 2.15 2.96 -30.81
CA ARG A 149 2.61 4.13 -30.05
C ARG A 149 1.82 5.36 -30.47
N VAL A 150 1.01 5.90 -29.57
CA VAL A 150 0.31 7.17 -29.82
C VAL A 150 1.32 8.31 -29.88
N THR A 151 1.32 9.05 -30.99
CA THR A 151 2.28 10.11 -31.29
C THR A 151 1.70 11.51 -31.12
N ALA A 152 0.38 11.67 -31.34
CA ALA A 152 -0.31 12.94 -31.17
C ALA A 152 -1.80 12.77 -30.88
N LEU A 153 -2.33 13.67 -30.06
CA LEU A 153 -3.75 13.91 -29.82
C LEU A 153 -4.05 15.37 -30.16
N ALA A 154 -4.97 15.61 -31.07
CA ALA A 154 -5.39 16.95 -31.45
C ALA A 154 -6.92 17.05 -31.42
N LYS A 155 -7.46 18.13 -30.85
CA LYS A 155 -8.89 18.41 -30.92
C LYS A 155 -9.25 18.84 -32.35
N ASP A 156 -10.24 18.20 -32.95
CA ASP A 156 -10.77 18.49 -34.28
C ASP A 156 -12.29 18.65 -34.20
N GLY A 157 -12.73 19.91 -34.07
CA GLY A 157 -14.13 20.26 -33.80
C GLY A 157 -14.60 19.64 -32.48
N THR A 158 -15.61 18.76 -32.55
CA THR A 158 -16.15 18.06 -31.39
C THR A 158 -15.41 16.77 -31.04
N THR A 159 -14.56 16.27 -31.95
CA THR A 159 -13.85 14.98 -31.83
C THR A 159 -12.36 15.19 -31.53
N TRP A 160 -11.66 14.10 -31.25
CA TRP A 160 -10.23 14.01 -31.07
C TRP A 160 -9.64 13.18 -32.19
N ARG A 161 -8.68 13.76 -32.92
CA ARG A 161 -7.83 13.03 -33.85
C ARG A 161 -6.69 12.40 -33.06
N VAL A 162 -6.66 11.07 -33.05
CA VAL A 162 -5.60 10.26 -32.45
C VAL A 162 -4.69 9.79 -33.56
N SER A 163 -3.40 10.11 -33.49
CA SER A 163 -2.37 9.63 -34.41
C SER A 163 -1.46 8.65 -33.68
N TRP A 164 -1.12 7.54 -34.33
CA TRP A 164 -0.21 6.54 -33.77
C TRP A 164 0.70 5.95 -34.85
N SER A 165 1.82 5.38 -34.42
CA SER A 165 2.72 4.61 -35.26
C SER A 165 2.75 3.15 -34.82
N THR A 166 2.95 2.26 -35.78
CA THR A 166 3.26 0.83 -35.54
C THR A 166 4.59 0.48 -36.21
N PRO A 167 5.37 -0.43 -35.61
CA PRO A 167 6.61 -0.90 -36.20
C PRO A 167 6.32 -1.76 -37.43
N GLN A 168 7.00 -1.48 -38.54
CA GLN A 168 7.20 -2.36 -39.70
C GLN A 168 8.72 -2.56 -39.87
N GLU A 169 9.18 -3.57 -40.64
CA GLU A 169 10.61 -3.84 -40.85
C GLU A 169 11.40 -2.54 -41.12
N ASP A 170 12.15 -2.08 -40.10
CA ASP A 170 12.96 -0.86 -40.03
C ASP A 170 12.26 0.49 -40.35
N MET A 171 10.93 0.54 -40.32
CA MET A 171 10.14 1.75 -40.61
C MET A 171 8.91 1.90 -39.69
N THR A 172 8.42 3.13 -39.54
CA THR A 172 7.12 3.39 -38.89
C THR A 172 5.98 3.45 -39.91
N SER A 173 4.91 2.68 -39.67
CA SER A 173 3.63 2.93 -40.34
C SER A 173 2.77 3.85 -39.48
N SER A 174 2.46 5.03 -40.01
CA SER A 174 1.63 6.03 -39.33
C SER A 174 0.16 5.85 -39.69
N SER A 175 -0.71 5.94 -38.68
CA SER A 175 -2.16 5.86 -38.82
C SER A 175 -2.84 6.93 -37.96
N CYS A 176 -4.08 7.27 -38.30
CA CYS A 176 -4.90 8.18 -37.49
C CYS A 176 -6.38 7.81 -37.50
N GLY A 177 -7.11 8.26 -36.49
CA GLY A 177 -8.53 8.01 -36.32
C GLY A 177 -9.20 9.07 -35.45
N ASN A 178 -10.51 9.27 -35.65
CA ASN A 178 -11.30 10.26 -34.92
C ASN A 178 -12.16 9.59 -33.85
N PHE A 179 -12.12 10.12 -32.63
CA PHE A 179 -12.83 9.61 -31.45
C PHE A 179 -13.61 10.72 -30.78
N ASP A 180 -14.71 10.39 -30.12
CA ASP A 180 -15.54 11.38 -29.43
C ASP A 180 -14.90 11.80 -28.10
N ALA A 181 -14.18 10.88 -27.45
CA ALA A 181 -13.40 11.13 -26.25
C ALA A 181 -12.10 10.32 -26.21
N VAL A 182 -11.16 10.77 -25.37
CA VAL A 182 -9.89 10.10 -25.11
C VAL A 182 -9.71 9.90 -23.61
N VAL A 183 -9.37 8.68 -23.21
CA VAL A 183 -8.92 8.35 -21.85
C VAL A 183 -7.41 8.14 -21.88
N VAL A 184 -6.68 9.03 -21.21
CA VAL A 184 -5.25 8.93 -20.99
C VAL A 184 -4.99 8.01 -19.80
N ALA A 185 -4.43 6.84 -20.07
CA ALA A 185 -4.09 5.79 -19.11
C ALA A 185 -2.64 5.30 -19.30
N SER A 186 -1.76 6.19 -19.80
CA SER A 186 -0.39 5.87 -20.21
C SER A 186 0.58 5.66 -19.05
N GLY A 187 0.13 5.91 -17.81
CA GLY A 187 0.97 5.92 -16.62
C GLY A 187 1.96 7.09 -16.57
N HIS A 188 2.77 7.13 -15.52
CA HIS A 188 3.66 8.25 -15.21
C HIS A 188 5.03 7.84 -14.63
N TYR A 189 5.45 6.60 -14.85
CA TYR A 189 6.75 6.09 -14.39
C TYR A 189 7.70 5.80 -15.57
N HIS A 190 7.64 6.63 -16.62
CA HIS A 190 8.46 6.47 -17.83
C HIS A 190 9.56 7.51 -17.98
N ALA A 191 9.38 8.75 -17.50
CA ALA A 191 10.34 9.86 -17.66
C ALA A 191 11.13 10.10 -16.37
N PRO A 192 12.39 9.62 -16.24
CA PRO A 192 13.16 9.77 -15.01
C PRO A 192 13.35 11.23 -14.60
N ARG A 193 13.23 11.51 -13.31
CA ARG A 193 13.55 12.80 -12.72
C ARG A 193 14.99 12.78 -12.25
N VAL A 194 15.83 13.61 -12.86
CA VAL A 194 17.26 13.73 -12.55
C VAL A 194 17.52 15.17 -12.09
N PRO A 195 17.96 15.38 -10.84
CA PRO A 195 18.22 16.72 -10.30
C PRO A 195 19.46 17.34 -10.94
N ASP A 196 19.48 18.67 -10.99
CA ASP A 196 20.62 19.46 -11.45
C ASP A 196 21.57 19.76 -10.28
N ILE A 197 22.23 18.71 -9.78
CA ILE A 197 23.23 18.84 -8.72
C ILE A 197 24.58 19.18 -9.38
N PRO A 198 25.30 20.22 -8.93
CA PRO A 198 26.61 20.57 -9.46
C PRO A 198 27.55 19.36 -9.55
N GLY A 199 28.15 19.14 -10.73
CA GLY A 199 29.09 18.05 -10.98
C GLY A 199 28.45 16.69 -11.33
N LEU A 200 27.14 16.50 -11.14
CA LEU A 200 26.49 15.21 -11.41
C LEU A 200 26.44 14.89 -12.91
N ALA A 201 26.17 15.90 -13.75
CA ALA A 201 26.13 15.74 -15.20
C ALA A 201 27.54 15.42 -15.76
N GLU A 202 28.56 16.09 -15.24
CA GLU A 202 29.98 15.82 -15.53
C GLU A 202 30.35 14.39 -15.12
N THR A 203 29.91 13.97 -13.93
CA THR A 203 30.15 12.62 -13.39
C THR A 203 29.51 11.55 -14.29
N LYS A 204 28.24 11.72 -14.69
CA LYS A 204 27.58 10.82 -15.65
C LYS A 204 28.30 10.78 -16.99
N ARG A 205 28.75 11.93 -17.50
CA ARG A 205 29.45 12.02 -18.79
C ARG A 205 30.79 11.28 -18.76
N LYS A 206 31.54 11.39 -17.66
CA LYS A 206 32.86 10.76 -17.51
C LYS A 206 32.76 9.27 -17.15
N TYR A 207 31.84 8.89 -16.27
CA TYR A 207 31.77 7.54 -15.69
C TYR A 207 30.53 6.73 -16.08
N GLY A 208 29.73 7.22 -17.03
CA GLY A 208 28.76 6.47 -17.83
C GLY A 208 27.88 5.51 -17.03
N THR A 209 28.19 4.22 -17.11
CA THR A 209 27.44 3.11 -16.51
C THR A 209 27.45 3.08 -14.98
N ARG A 210 28.37 3.82 -14.34
CA ARG A 210 28.48 3.91 -12.87
C ARG A 210 27.47 4.88 -12.25
N VAL A 211 26.78 5.68 -13.06
CA VAL A 211 25.70 6.59 -12.62
C VAL A 211 24.42 6.20 -13.32
N LEU A 212 23.41 5.76 -12.58
CA LEU A 212 22.17 5.24 -13.16
C LEU A 212 20.94 5.73 -12.40
N HIS A 213 19.79 5.76 -13.07
CA HIS A 213 18.50 5.93 -12.42
C HIS A 213 17.90 4.58 -12.02
N SER A 214 17.06 4.55 -11.00
CA SER A 214 16.29 3.36 -10.58
C SER A 214 15.50 2.68 -11.70
N LYS A 215 15.17 3.42 -12.78
CA LYS A 215 14.54 2.88 -13.99
C LYS A 215 15.44 1.88 -14.74
N GLU A 216 16.75 2.09 -14.66
CA GLU A 216 17.79 1.26 -15.30
C GLU A 216 18.16 0.04 -14.43
N TYR A 217 17.74 0.00 -13.16
CA TYR A 217 18.01 -1.14 -12.27
C TYR A 217 17.25 -2.39 -12.73
N ARG A 218 17.93 -3.55 -12.70
CA ARG A 218 17.38 -4.84 -13.17
C ARG A 218 17.63 -5.98 -12.21
N ARG A 219 18.85 -6.07 -11.68
CA ARG A 219 19.38 -7.23 -10.97
C ARG A 219 20.44 -6.77 -9.96
N PRO A 220 20.53 -7.38 -8.77
CA PRO A 220 21.51 -6.99 -7.75
C PRO A 220 22.93 -7.47 -8.07
N GLU A 221 23.11 -8.56 -8.82
CA GLU A 221 24.40 -9.23 -9.00
C GLU A 221 25.48 -8.33 -9.63
N THR A 222 25.09 -7.35 -10.45
CA THR A 222 26.00 -6.36 -11.05
C THR A 222 26.63 -5.40 -10.03
N PHE A 223 26.19 -5.44 -8.76
CA PHE A 223 26.66 -4.60 -7.67
C PHE A 223 27.37 -5.41 -6.58
N THR A 224 27.79 -6.64 -6.87
CA THR A 224 28.48 -7.51 -5.91
C THR A 224 29.74 -6.85 -5.36
N ASN A 225 29.87 -6.82 -4.03
CA ASN A 225 30.94 -6.20 -3.25
C ASN A 225 31.13 -4.68 -3.47
N LYS A 226 30.15 -4.00 -4.09
CA LYS A 226 30.23 -2.57 -4.39
C LYS A 226 29.67 -1.71 -3.24
N THR A 227 30.19 -0.50 -3.12
CA THR A 227 29.69 0.59 -2.28
C THR A 227 28.79 1.50 -3.11
N ILE A 228 27.52 1.63 -2.74
CA ILE A 228 26.50 2.30 -3.56
C ILE A 228 26.02 3.58 -2.88
N LEU A 229 25.99 4.69 -3.61
CA LEU A 229 25.29 5.91 -3.18
C LEU A 229 23.92 5.98 -3.85
N MET A 230 22.85 5.92 -3.06
CA MET A 230 21.47 6.09 -3.49
C MET A 230 21.00 7.53 -3.22
N ILE A 231 20.41 8.18 -4.22
CA ILE A 231 19.90 9.56 -4.10
C ILE A 231 18.37 9.54 -4.04
N GLY A 232 17.80 9.87 -2.88
CA GLY A 232 16.37 9.89 -2.59
C GLY A 232 15.96 8.88 -1.51
N GLY A 233 15.04 9.26 -0.62
CA GLY A 233 14.57 8.46 0.51
C GLY A 233 13.21 7.77 0.32
N GLY A 234 12.69 7.70 -0.90
CA GLY A 234 11.36 7.13 -1.18
C GLY A 234 11.35 5.61 -1.34
N VAL A 235 10.19 5.07 -1.72
CA VAL A 235 9.91 3.63 -1.89
C VAL A 235 10.98 2.91 -2.71
N SER A 236 11.27 3.37 -3.94
CA SER A 236 12.25 2.70 -4.81
C SER A 236 13.63 2.61 -4.17
N SER A 237 14.03 3.61 -3.37
CA SER A 237 15.33 3.62 -2.73
C SER A 237 15.44 2.58 -1.63
N VAL A 238 14.40 2.47 -0.79
CA VAL A 238 14.36 1.46 0.28
C VAL A 238 14.25 0.05 -0.30
N ASP A 239 13.40 -0.14 -1.31
CA ASP A 239 13.19 -1.47 -1.90
C ASP A 239 14.44 -1.98 -2.62
N ILE A 240 15.05 -1.15 -3.48
CA ILE A 240 16.30 -1.51 -4.17
C ILE A 240 17.46 -1.66 -3.16
N ALA A 241 17.51 -0.87 -2.08
CA ALA A 241 18.51 -1.08 -1.03
C ALA A 241 18.39 -2.47 -0.40
N ASN A 242 17.17 -2.93 -0.11
CA ASN A 242 16.93 -4.27 0.43
C ASN A 242 17.29 -5.37 -0.59
N ASP A 243 17.01 -5.17 -1.89
CA ASP A 243 17.40 -6.11 -2.96
C ASP A 243 18.93 -6.18 -3.16
N LEU A 244 19.62 -5.05 -2.98
CA LEU A 244 21.08 -4.94 -3.09
C LEU A 244 21.83 -5.44 -1.85
N SER A 245 21.22 -5.35 -0.67
CA SER A 245 21.87 -5.63 0.62
C SER A 245 22.61 -6.97 0.68
N PRO A 246 22.08 -8.09 0.15
CA PRO A 246 22.76 -9.39 0.24
C PRO A 246 24.09 -9.49 -0.52
N VAL A 247 24.33 -8.61 -1.50
CA VAL A 247 25.50 -8.70 -2.39
C VAL A 247 26.42 -7.48 -2.33
N THR A 248 25.93 -6.33 -1.85
CA THR A 248 26.71 -5.09 -1.77
C THR A 248 27.50 -4.98 -0.46
N ASN A 249 28.57 -4.18 -0.47
CA ASN A 249 29.34 -3.90 0.74
C ASN A 249 28.59 -2.91 1.65
N THR A 250 28.45 -1.67 1.19
CA THR A 250 27.82 -0.58 1.94
C THR A 250 26.89 0.21 1.04
N ILE A 251 25.74 0.61 1.57
CA ILE A 251 24.78 1.47 0.87
C ILE A 251 24.66 2.79 1.63
N TYR A 252 24.88 3.91 0.94
CA TYR A 252 24.60 5.24 1.46
C TYR A 252 23.32 5.76 0.83
N GLN A 253 22.35 6.18 1.63
CA GLN A 253 21.12 6.80 1.11
C GLN A 253 21.09 8.28 1.47
N SER A 254 21.28 9.16 0.47
CA SER A 254 21.16 10.60 0.64
C SER A 254 19.71 11.05 0.47
N THR A 255 19.27 12.00 1.29
CA THR A 255 17.96 12.64 1.14
C THR A 255 17.96 14.08 1.63
N ARG A 256 17.04 14.87 1.05
CA ARG A 256 16.67 16.22 1.48
C ARG A 256 15.61 16.28 2.58
N LYS A 257 15.40 15.17 3.30
CA LYS A 257 14.42 15.03 4.40
C LYS A 257 12.99 15.36 3.95
N SER A 258 12.57 14.74 2.83
CA SER A 258 11.23 14.96 2.28
C SER A 258 10.16 14.35 3.19
N LYS A 259 8.96 14.93 3.22
CA LYS A 259 7.78 14.32 3.89
C LYS A 259 7.37 12.95 3.32
N PHE A 260 7.89 12.60 2.15
CA PHE A 260 7.68 11.31 1.49
C PHE A 260 8.83 10.34 1.71
N ASP A 261 9.84 10.73 2.49
CA ASP A 261 10.90 9.82 2.87
C ASP A 261 10.34 8.74 3.78
N LEU A 262 10.74 7.52 3.49
CA LEU A 262 10.45 6.37 4.31
C LEU A 262 11.34 6.36 5.56
N ASP A 263 10.85 5.79 6.65
CA ASP A 263 11.59 5.72 7.91
C ASP A 263 12.96 5.02 7.70
N PRO A 264 14.08 5.58 8.22
CA PRO A 264 15.40 4.97 8.09
C PRO A 264 15.46 3.54 8.64
N SER A 265 14.60 3.16 9.59
CA SER A 265 14.56 1.79 10.15
C SER A 265 14.16 0.72 9.13
N MET A 266 13.63 1.10 7.96
CA MET A 266 13.31 0.18 6.87
C MET A 266 14.52 -0.09 5.95
N LEU A 267 15.63 0.62 6.15
CA LEU A 267 16.87 0.33 5.46
C LEU A 267 17.51 -0.96 5.99
N PRO A 268 18.21 -1.73 5.14
CA PRO A 268 18.95 -2.90 5.58
C PRO A 268 20.13 -2.52 6.48
N GLN A 269 20.69 -3.50 7.19
CA GLN A 269 21.75 -3.27 8.19
C GLN A 269 23.03 -2.64 7.61
N ASN A 270 23.37 -2.93 6.35
CA ASN A 270 24.52 -2.36 5.66
C ASN A 270 24.21 -1.03 4.95
N ALA A 271 23.04 -0.45 5.20
CA ALA A 271 22.65 0.84 4.65
C ALA A 271 22.64 1.94 5.73
N VAL A 272 23.18 3.11 5.38
CA VAL A 272 23.25 4.28 6.24
C VAL A 272 22.64 5.48 5.53
N ARG A 273 21.74 6.20 6.22
CA ARG A 273 21.20 7.46 5.70
C ARG A 273 22.18 8.59 5.95
N VAL A 274 22.46 9.36 4.90
CA VAL A 274 23.36 10.52 4.92
C VAL A 274 22.60 11.79 4.54
N ASP A 275 23.25 12.95 4.68
CA ASP A 275 22.61 14.24 4.45
C ASP A 275 22.41 14.55 2.95
N GLU A 276 21.75 15.67 2.67
CA GLU A 276 21.54 16.17 1.31
C GLU A 276 22.88 16.47 0.61
N ILE A 277 22.99 16.07 -0.66
CA ILE A 277 24.18 16.32 -1.48
C ILE A 277 24.16 17.77 -1.97
N SER A 278 25.25 18.49 -1.72
CA SER A 278 25.46 19.84 -2.23
C SER A 278 26.14 19.83 -3.60
N GLN A 279 27.15 18.96 -3.80
CA GLN A 279 27.87 18.86 -5.08
C GLN A 279 28.65 17.55 -5.23
N PHE A 280 28.99 17.22 -6.49
CA PHE A 280 29.96 16.20 -6.88
C PHE A 280 31.24 16.87 -7.36
N GLU A 281 32.37 16.55 -6.74
CA GLU A 281 33.70 17.02 -7.16
C GLU A 281 34.44 15.86 -7.83
N LEU A 282 34.69 16.00 -9.14
CA LEU A 282 35.44 15.01 -9.91
C LEU A 282 36.93 15.18 -9.67
N HIS A 283 37.62 14.06 -9.48
CA HIS A 283 39.08 14.01 -9.43
C HIS A 283 39.66 13.62 -10.77
N ASP A 284 40.88 14.10 -11.02
CA ASP A 284 41.66 13.63 -12.15
C ASP A 284 42.10 12.18 -11.91
N HIS A 285 41.89 11.36 -12.93
CA HIS A 285 42.28 9.94 -12.98
C HIS A 285 43.03 9.63 -14.28
N GLY A 286 43.36 10.67 -15.06
CA GLY A 286 43.82 10.51 -16.43
C GLY A 286 42.74 9.95 -17.36
N ASP A 287 43.17 9.50 -18.54
CA ASP A 287 42.33 8.94 -19.60
C ASP A 287 42.25 7.40 -19.58
N GLN A 288 42.76 6.75 -18.51
CA GLN A 288 42.72 5.30 -18.41
C GLN A 288 41.30 4.82 -18.07
N PRO A 289 40.84 3.69 -18.64
CA PRO A 289 39.57 3.09 -18.25
C PRO A 289 39.61 2.68 -16.77
N LEU A 290 38.59 3.10 -16.00
CA LEU A 290 38.38 2.61 -14.64
C LEU A 290 38.16 1.10 -14.65
N SER A 291 38.87 0.40 -13.77
CA SER A 291 38.61 -1.02 -13.56
C SER A 291 37.24 -1.23 -12.90
N GLU A 292 36.70 -2.44 -13.03
CA GLU A 292 35.37 -2.76 -12.51
C GLU A 292 35.27 -2.57 -10.99
N ASP A 293 36.32 -2.90 -10.25
CA ASP A 293 36.40 -2.83 -8.78
C ASP A 293 36.96 -1.51 -8.24
N GLU A 294 37.38 -0.60 -9.10
CA GLU A 294 37.89 0.69 -8.67
C GLU A 294 36.73 1.67 -8.43
N PRO A 295 36.71 2.38 -7.27
CA PRO A 295 35.70 3.38 -7.00
C PRO A 295 35.71 4.53 -8.00
N VAL A 296 34.56 5.17 -8.17
CA VAL A 296 34.43 6.36 -9.00
C VAL A 296 35.30 7.48 -8.39
N PRO A 297 36.22 8.11 -9.14
CA PRO A 297 37.10 9.19 -8.67
C PRO A 297 36.32 10.49 -8.43
N VAL A 298 35.46 10.49 -7.42
CA VAL A 298 34.55 11.59 -7.07
C VAL A 298 34.45 11.72 -5.55
N SER A 299 34.52 12.95 -5.06
CA SER A 299 34.06 13.32 -3.72
C SER A 299 32.61 13.78 -3.81
N VAL A 300 31.75 13.22 -2.96
CA VAL A 300 30.37 13.68 -2.80
C VAL A 300 30.30 14.54 -1.56
N HIS A 301 30.00 15.82 -1.73
CA HIS A 301 29.89 16.77 -0.63
C HIS A 301 28.44 16.91 -0.20
N PHE A 302 28.23 17.01 1.11
CA PHE A 302 26.91 17.17 1.70
C PHE A 302 26.71 18.60 2.22
N GLU A 303 25.45 19.03 2.35
CA GLU A 303 25.07 20.32 2.94
C GLU A 303 25.53 20.47 4.41
N SER A 304 25.76 19.35 5.11
CA SER A 304 26.37 19.35 6.45
C SER A 304 27.85 19.73 6.49
N GLY A 305 28.51 19.82 5.33
CA GLY A 305 29.96 20.01 5.20
C GLY A 305 30.77 18.70 5.30
N GLN A 306 30.11 17.55 5.49
CA GLN A 306 30.77 16.24 5.38
C GLN A 306 30.96 15.84 3.91
N SER A 307 31.93 14.97 3.65
CA SER A 307 32.19 14.42 2.31
C SER A 307 32.25 12.89 2.36
N LEU A 308 31.78 12.26 1.29
CA LEU A 308 31.84 10.82 1.07
C LEU A 308 32.75 10.52 -0.14
N HIS A 309 33.58 9.49 0.01
CA HIS A 309 34.51 9.01 -1.01
C HIS A 309 34.39 7.48 -1.14
N GLY A 310 35.02 6.90 -2.16
CA GLY A 310 35.09 5.44 -2.30
C GLY A 310 33.76 4.80 -2.70
N ILE A 311 32.96 5.50 -3.51
CA ILE A 311 31.68 5.00 -4.04
C ILE A 311 31.94 4.31 -5.37
N ASP A 312 31.40 3.11 -5.56
CA ASP A 312 31.53 2.34 -6.79
C ASP A 312 30.43 2.63 -7.81
N ALA A 313 29.21 2.96 -7.34
CA ALA A 313 28.12 3.38 -8.21
C ALA A 313 27.17 4.37 -7.53
N ILE A 314 26.54 5.22 -8.34
CA ILE A 314 25.57 6.24 -7.92
C ILE A 314 24.22 5.90 -8.54
N MET A 315 23.20 5.68 -7.71
CA MET A 315 21.85 5.29 -8.11
C MET A 315 20.81 6.36 -7.75
N LEU A 316 20.24 7.00 -8.75
CA LEU A 316 19.19 8.00 -8.59
C LEU A 316 17.83 7.33 -8.37
N CYS A 317 17.28 7.49 -7.17
CA CYS A 317 15.95 7.05 -6.76
C CYS A 317 15.00 8.24 -6.60
N THR A 318 15.12 9.20 -7.52
CA THR A 318 14.50 10.54 -7.46
C THR A 318 13.11 10.62 -8.12
N GLY A 319 12.59 9.48 -8.61
CA GLY A 319 11.25 9.36 -9.16
C GLY A 319 11.16 9.80 -10.62
N TYR A 320 10.00 10.30 -11.02
CA TYR A 320 9.66 10.56 -12.42
C TYR A 320 8.97 11.91 -12.60
N HIS A 321 9.03 12.44 -13.81
CA HIS A 321 8.18 13.54 -14.27
C HIS A 321 6.86 13.01 -14.84
N LEU A 322 5.78 13.72 -14.57
CA LEU A 322 4.51 13.62 -15.28
C LEU A 322 4.68 14.27 -16.65
N THR A 323 4.46 13.50 -17.72
CA THR A 323 4.61 13.99 -19.10
C THR A 323 3.53 13.41 -20.00
N LEU A 324 3.09 14.18 -20.99
CA LEU A 324 2.10 13.77 -21.99
C LEU A 324 2.68 14.01 -23.39
N PRO A 325 3.59 13.14 -23.87
CA PRO A 325 4.39 13.39 -25.07
C PRO A 325 3.55 13.52 -26.36
N PHE A 326 2.29 13.04 -26.33
CA PHE A 326 1.30 13.13 -27.40
C PHE A 326 0.33 14.32 -27.26
N LEU A 327 0.42 15.12 -26.19
CA LEU A 327 -0.38 16.35 -25.95
C LEU A 327 0.54 17.57 -25.80
N ARG A 328 1.55 17.71 -26.66
CA ARG A 328 2.61 18.72 -26.51
C ARG A 328 2.09 20.16 -26.44
N ASP A 329 0.98 20.46 -27.10
CA ASP A 329 0.38 21.81 -27.09
C ASP A 329 -0.16 22.22 -25.72
N TYR A 330 -0.36 21.26 -24.82
CA TYR A 330 -0.79 21.45 -23.43
C TYR A 330 0.37 21.55 -22.44
N HIS A 331 1.62 21.53 -22.93
CA HIS A 331 2.81 21.75 -22.12
C HIS A 331 3.26 23.21 -22.15
N ARG A 332 3.69 23.74 -20.99
CA ARG A 332 4.36 25.02 -20.83
C ARG A 332 5.52 24.88 -19.85
N ASP A 333 6.58 24.20 -20.29
CA ASP A 333 7.71 23.78 -19.44
C ASP A 333 8.41 24.94 -18.69
N THR A 334 8.32 26.18 -19.19
CA THR A 334 8.95 27.36 -18.58
C THR A 334 8.01 28.15 -17.67
N THR A 335 6.73 27.80 -17.62
CA THR A 335 5.74 28.49 -16.80
C THR A 335 5.82 27.96 -15.36
N PRO A 336 6.00 28.81 -14.34
CA PRO A 336 5.94 28.40 -12.94
C PRO A 336 4.60 27.75 -12.59
N LEU A 337 4.58 26.85 -11.60
CA LEU A 337 3.38 26.12 -11.19
C LEU A 337 2.18 27.03 -10.88
N HIS A 338 2.41 28.19 -10.27
CA HIS A 338 1.36 29.13 -9.88
C HIS A 338 0.83 29.99 -11.04
N ASP A 339 1.57 30.05 -12.15
CA ASP A 339 1.24 30.85 -13.33
C ASP A 339 0.62 30.01 -14.45
N ALA A 340 0.35 28.73 -14.19
CA ALA A 340 -0.31 27.86 -15.16
C ALA A 340 -1.73 28.36 -15.44
N ASP A 341 -2.00 28.70 -16.70
CA ASP A 341 -3.34 29.13 -17.13
C ASP A 341 -4.36 27.98 -17.10
N GLU A 342 -5.63 28.30 -17.39
CA GLU A 342 -6.76 27.37 -17.30
C GLU A 342 -6.73 26.21 -18.31
N THR A 343 -5.78 26.22 -19.26
CA THR A 343 -5.65 25.24 -20.35
C THR A 343 -4.41 24.37 -20.26
N VAL A 344 -3.37 24.80 -19.54
CA VAL A 344 -2.13 24.03 -19.39
C VAL A 344 -2.41 22.70 -18.68
N LEU A 345 -1.78 21.61 -19.12
CA LEU A 345 -1.76 20.35 -18.39
C LEU A 345 -0.43 20.14 -17.68
N ILE A 346 0.70 20.46 -18.30
CA ILE A 346 2.03 20.18 -17.76
C ILE A 346 2.92 21.43 -17.75
N THR A 347 3.55 21.69 -16.62
CA THR A 347 4.60 22.70 -16.46
C THR A 347 5.94 22.01 -16.19
N ASP A 348 6.38 21.93 -14.94
CA ASP A 348 7.66 21.32 -14.52
C ASP A 348 7.60 19.79 -14.40
N GLY A 349 6.44 19.18 -14.68
CA GLY A 349 6.22 17.74 -14.61
C GLY A 349 6.01 17.21 -13.19
N THR A 350 5.75 18.06 -12.20
CA THR A 350 5.44 17.62 -10.83
C THR A 350 3.93 17.42 -10.58
N GLN A 351 3.08 17.97 -11.44
CA GLN A 351 1.63 17.78 -11.42
C GLN A 351 1.03 17.85 -12.84
N ILE A 352 -0.21 17.36 -12.97
CA ILE A 352 -1.12 17.66 -14.09
C ILE A 352 -2.16 18.68 -13.62
N HIS A 353 -2.20 19.83 -14.29
CA HIS A 353 -3.09 20.94 -13.95
C HIS A 353 -4.50 20.72 -14.51
N ASN A 354 -5.46 21.52 -14.02
CA ASN A 354 -6.77 21.69 -14.63
C ASN A 354 -7.65 20.43 -14.72
N LEU A 355 -7.47 19.47 -13.80
CA LEU A 355 -8.28 18.27 -13.70
C LEU A 355 -9.31 18.35 -12.57
N TYR A 356 -10.57 18.08 -12.88
CA TYR A 356 -11.61 17.85 -11.89
C TYR A 356 -11.50 16.43 -11.34
N LYS A 357 -11.36 16.33 -10.01
CA LYS A 357 -11.19 15.07 -9.25
C LYS A 357 -10.08 14.16 -9.80
N ASP A 358 -9.02 14.72 -10.37
CA ASP A 358 -7.93 13.97 -11.01
C ASP A 358 -8.36 13.08 -12.20
N ILE A 359 -9.54 13.34 -12.78
CA ILE A 359 -10.14 12.54 -13.86
C ILE A 359 -10.44 13.38 -15.10
N PHE A 360 -11.20 14.48 -15.00
CA PHE A 360 -11.71 15.18 -16.18
C PHE A 360 -10.97 16.48 -16.43
N TYR A 361 -10.43 16.68 -17.63
CA TYR A 361 -9.88 17.98 -18.04
C TYR A 361 -11.02 19.01 -18.11
N MET A 362 -10.97 20.05 -17.29
CA MET A 362 -12.10 20.96 -17.08
C MET A 362 -12.53 21.71 -18.36
N PRO A 363 -11.62 22.27 -19.19
CA PRO A 363 -12.00 22.94 -20.44
C PRO A 363 -12.68 22.03 -21.47
N ASP A 364 -12.29 20.75 -21.53
CA ASP A 364 -12.98 19.77 -22.36
C ASP A 364 -12.99 18.39 -21.69
N PRO A 365 -14.11 18.03 -21.02
CA PRO A 365 -14.22 16.78 -20.29
C PRO A 365 -14.28 15.52 -21.18
N THR A 366 -14.11 15.64 -22.50
CA THR A 366 -13.82 14.48 -23.36
C THR A 366 -12.35 14.07 -23.34
N LEU A 367 -11.47 14.86 -22.72
CA LEU A 367 -10.14 14.41 -22.34
C LEU A 367 -10.16 13.97 -20.87
N VAL A 368 -9.96 12.68 -20.64
CA VAL A 368 -10.14 12.01 -19.36
C VAL A 368 -8.83 11.34 -18.95
N PHE A 369 -8.56 11.25 -17.66
CA PHE A 369 -7.38 10.64 -17.06
C PHE A 369 -7.82 9.54 -16.09
N VAL A 370 -7.16 8.38 -16.16
CA VAL A 370 -7.32 7.29 -15.21
C VAL A 370 -5.94 6.79 -14.83
N GLY A 371 -5.66 6.64 -13.54
CA GLY A 371 -4.35 6.16 -13.09
C GLY A 371 -3.34 7.25 -12.73
N LEU A 372 -3.81 8.46 -12.40
CA LEU A 372 -2.96 9.58 -12.04
C LEU A 372 -2.56 9.63 -10.55
N PRO A 373 -3.46 9.33 -9.59
CA PRO A 373 -3.10 9.39 -8.18
C PRO A 373 -1.99 8.41 -7.78
N TYR A 374 -1.12 8.85 -6.86
CA TYR A 374 -0.03 8.04 -6.31
C TYR A 374 0.00 8.10 -4.77
N TYR A 375 0.83 7.26 -4.15
CA TYR A 375 0.79 6.94 -2.72
C TYR A 375 -0.61 6.53 -2.27
N THR A 376 -1.13 5.47 -2.90
CA THR A 376 -2.50 5.00 -2.72
C THR A 376 -2.59 3.51 -3.09
N PHE A 377 -3.73 2.88 -2.82
CA PHE A 377 -4.06 1.55 -3.32
C PHE A 377 -4.42 1.62 -4.82
N THR A 378 -3.37 1.71 -5.64
CA THR A 378 -3.46 2.09 -7.07
C THR A 378 -4.58 1.39 -7.82
N PHE A 379 -4.57 0.06 -7.90
CA PHE A 379 -5.52 -0.68 -8.77
C PHE A 379 -6.97 -0.43 -8.38
N SER A 380 -7.30 -0.50 -7.09
CA SER A 380 -8.66 -0.30 -6.59
C SER A 380 -9.13 1.14 -6.77
N VAL A 381 -8.28 2.15 -6.51
CA VAL A 381 -8.62 3.56 -6.78
C VAL A 381 -8.82 3.81 -8.28
N PHE A 382 -7.95 3.25 -9.13
CA PHE A 382 -8.05 3.40 -10.58
C PHE A 382 -9.31 2.74 -11.13
N ASP A 383 -9.76 1.65 -10.52
CA ASP A 383 -11.03 1.01 -10.86
C ASP A 383 -12.22 1.94 -10.58
N PHE A 384 -12.23 2.65 -9.45
CA PHE A 384 -13.26 3.65 -9.19
C PHE A 384 -13.21 4.84 -10.14
N GLN A 385 -12.01 5.33 -10.49
CA GLN A 385 -11.85 6.36 -11.52
C GLN A 385 -12.41 5.88 -12.87
N ALA A 386 -12.10 4.64 -13.27
CA ALA A 386 -12.60 4.04 -14.50
C ALA A 386 -14.13 3.87 -14.51
N ILE A 387 -14.73 3.44 -13.39
CA ILE A 387 -16.19 3.38 -13.21
C ILE A 387 -16.80 4.77 -13.43
N VAL A 388 -16.27 5.80 -12.75
CA VAL A 388 -16.77 7.18 -12.85
C VAL A 388 -16.66 7.70 -14.28
N ALA A 389 -15.48 7.53 -14.92
CA ALA A 389 -15.23 7.92 -16.30
C ALA A 389 -16.24 7.28 -17.26
N ALA A 390 -16.46 5.97 -17.14
CA ALA A 390 -17.42 5.25 -17.97
C ALA A 390 -18.86 5.74 -17.76
N GLN A 391 -19.28 6.02 -16.53
CA GLN A 391 -20.63 6.54 -16.28
C GLN A 391 -20.85 7.96 -16.81
N VAL A 392 -19.82 8.81 -16.77
CA VAL A 392 -19.91 10.17 -17.34
C VAL A 392 -19.94 10.10 -18.86
N LEU A 393 -19.03 9.35 -19.48
CA LEU A 393 -18.96 9.24 -20.94
C LEU A 393 -20.17 8.52 -21.56
N ALA A 394 -20.77 7.57 -20.83
CA ALA A 394 -22.03 6.95 -21.22
C ALA A 394 -23.24 7.88 -21.06
N GLY A 395 -23.05 9.08 -20.50
CA GLY A 395 -24.13 10.03 -20.24
C GLY A 395 -25.06 9.58 -19.12
N HIS A 396 -24.62 8.68 -18.23
CA HIS A 396 -25.37 8.25 -17.03
C HIS A 396 -25.19 9.20 -15.85
N VAL A 397 -24.07 9.91 -15.79
CA VAL A 397 -23.74 10.91 -14.76
C VAL A 397 -23.38 12.22 -15.45
N GLU A 398 -23.93 13.33 -14.95
CA GLU A 398 -23.56 14.66 -15.42
C GLU A 398 -22.41 15.24 -14.57
N LEU A 399 -21.48 15.91 -15.25
CA LEU A 399 -20.49 16.76 -14.61
C LEU A 399 -21.16 18.05 -14.12
N PRO A 400 -20.71 18.62 -13.00
CA PRO A 400 -21.12 19.96 -12.62
C PRO A 400 -20.61 21.00 -13.64
N PRO A 401 -21.19 22.21 -13.67
CA PRO A 401 -20.70 23.31 -14.50
C PRO A 401 -19.21 23.57 -14.31
N GLU A 402 -18.52 24.06 -15.34
CA GLU A 402 -17.07 24.31 -15.26
C GLU A 402 -16.69 25.20 -14.08
N ALA A 403 -17.46 26.26 -13.81
CA ALA A 403 -17.22 27.13 -12.66
C ALA A 403 -17.18 26.38 -11.32
N GLU A 404 -18.05 25.38 -11.12
CA GLU A 404 -18.05 24.56 -9.90
C GLU A 404 -16.85 23.60 -9.86
N MET A 405 -16.48 23.02 -11.02
CA MET A 405 -15.25 22.22 -11.12
C MET A 405 -14.01 23.04 -10.78
N ARG A 406 -13.94 24.29 -11.24
CA ARG A 406 -12.85 25.23 -10.98
C ARG A 406 -12.77 25.61 -9.50
N LEU A 407 -13.91 25.86 -8.86
CA LEU A 407 -13.96 26.11 -7.42
C LEU A 407 -13.44 24.90 -6.63
N ALA A 408 -13.83 23.68 -7.01
CA ALA A 408 -13.32 22.46 -6.37
C ALA A 408 -11.81 22.28 -6.59
N TYR A 409 -11.30 22.57 -7.79
CA TYR A 409 -9.87 22.55 -8.09
C TYR A 409 -9.10 23.57 -7.24
N MET A 410 -9.58 24.82 -7.15
CA MET A 410 -8.99 25.87 -6.31
C MET A 410 -9.01 25.50 -4.82
N ALA A 411 -10.08 24.88 -4.34
CA ALA A 411 -10.16 24.38 -2.96
C ALA A 411 -9.10 23.30 -2.70
N LYS A 412 -8.91 22.36 -3.63
CA LYS A 412 -7.85 21.35 -3.54
C LYS A 412 -6.45 21.99 -3.57
N VAL A 413 -6.22 22.99 -4.43
CA VAL A 413 -4.96 23.74 -4.48
C VAL A 413 -4.69 24.42 -3.13
N HIS A 414 -5.69 25.02 -2.51
CA HIS A 414 -5.56 25.66 -1.19
C HIS A 414 -5.29 24.64 -0.07
N GLU A 415 -5.96 23.48 -0.09
CA GLU A 415 -5.83 22.44 0.94
C GLU A 415 -4.50 21.67 0.84
N VAL A 416 -4.11 21.26 -0.37
CA VAL A 416 -2.99 20.34 -0.60
C VAL A 416 -1.71 21.07 -1.02
N GLY A 417 -1.84 22.22 -1.69
CA GLY A 417 -0.75 22.91 -2.36
C GLY A 417 -0.42 22.34 -3.75
N LEU A 418 0.30 23.12 -4.55
CA LEU A 418 0.77 22.73 -5.89
C LEU A 418 2.01 21.81 -5.81
N GLY A 419 2.28 21.13 -6.93
CA GLY A 419 3.47 20.32 -7.18
C GLY A 419 3.30 18.85 -6.76
N LYS A 420 4.40 18.23 -6.33
CA LYS A 420 4.47 16.79 -5.96
C LYS A 420 3.41 16.30 -4.94
N PRO A 421 2.84 17.12 -4.05
CA PRO A 421 1.74 16.66 -3.20
C PRO A 421 0.39 16.54 -3.91
N PHE A 422 0.18 17.21 -5.03
CA PHE A 422 -1.14 17.52 -5.56
C PHE A 422 -1.98 16.29 -5.95
N HIS A 423 -1.34 15.23 -6.47
CA HIS A 423 -2.02 13.96 -6.81
C HIS A 423 -1.75 12.83 -5.80
N SER A 424 -1.14 13.15 -4.65
CA SER A 424 -0.97 12.19 -3.56
C SER A 424 -2.30 11.96 -2.85
N LEU A 425 -2.68 10.70 -2.65
CA LEU A 425 -3.84 10.33 -1.82
C LEU A 425 -3.45 9.68 -0.49
N LEU A 426 -2.18 9.77 -0.09
CA LEU A 426 -1.67 9.15 1.12
C LEU A 426 -2.52 9.53 2.35
N GLY A 427 -3.24 8.54 2.89
CA GLY A 427 -4.11 8.70 4.06
C GLY A 427 -5.47 9.35 3.79
N THR A 428 -5.82 9.60 2.53
CA THR A 428 -7.10 10.18 2.09
C THR A 428 -7.82 9.35 1.03
N GLU A 429 -7.34 8.13 0.76
CA GLU A 429 -7.84 7.24 -0.29
C GLU A 429 -9.34 6.95 -0.12
N GLU A 430 -9.76 6.61 1.09
CA GLU A 430 -11.16 6.29 1.38
C GLU A 430 -12.08 7.51 1.15
N VAL A 431 -11.63 8.69 1.58
CA VAL A 431 -12.38 9.95 1.43
C VAL A 431 -12.54 10.29 -0.05
N TYR A 432 -11.47 10.15 -0.82
CA TYR A 432 -11.50 10.38 -2.27
C TYR A 432 -12.48 9.42 -2.97
N VAL A 433 -12.45 8.13 -2.65
CA VAL A 433 -13.38 7.15 -3.24
C VAL A 433 -14.82 7.40 -2.80
N GLN A 434 -15.05 7.71 -1.52
CA GLN A 434 -16.39 8.04 -1.02
C GLN A 434 -16.97 9.27 -1.70
N ASP A 435 -16.16 10.30 -1.92
CA ASP A 435 -16.54 11.52 -2.63
C ASP A 435 -16.92 11.21 -4.10
N LEU A 436 -16.11 10.43 -4.82
CA LEU A 436 -16.43 9.96 -6.18
C LEU A 436 -17.75 9.18 -6.23
N LEU A 437 -17.91 8.19 -5.35
CA LEU A 437 -19.09 7.33 -5.33
C LEU A 437 -20.33 8.09 -4.89
N SER A 438 -20.23 9.01 -3.94
CA SER A 438 -21.37 9.83 -3.48
C SER A 438 -21.90 10.71 -4.61
N TRP A 439 -21.01 11.35 -5.37
CA TRP A 439 -21.37 12.13 -6.54
C TRP A 439 -22.05 11.27 -7.62
N VAL A 440 -21.41 10.17 -8.03
CA VAL A 440 -21.94 9.27 -9.07
C VAL A 440 -23.28 8.66 -8.64
N ASN A 441 -23.38 8.14 -7.42
CA ASN A 441 -24.59 7.47 -6.94
C ASN A 441 -25.74 8.44 -6.67
N GLY A 442 -25.45 9.68 -6.28
CA GLY A 442 -26.45 10.75 -6.20
C GLY A 442 -27.11 11.00 -7.56
N SER A 443 -26.31 11.14 -8.62
CA SER A 443 -26.81 11.32 -9.99
C SER A 443 -27.59 10.10 -10.51
N ARG A 444 -27.10 8.88 -10.25
CA ARG A 444 -27.76 7.63 -10.66
C ARG A 444 -29.11 7.44 -9.97
N THR A 445 -29.19 7.72 -8.67
CA THR A 445 -30.43 7.60 -7.90
C THR A 445 -31.51 8.55 -8.41
N ARG A 446 -31.15 9.81 -8.73
CA ARG A 446 -32.08 10.77 -9.34
C ARG A 446 -32.67 10.30 -10.68
N ARG A 447 -32.01 9.36 -11.35
CA ARG A 447 -32.41 8.78 -12.64
C ARG A 447 -32.97 7.36 -12.53
N GLY A 448 -33.16 6.84 -11.32
CA GLY A 448 -33.66 5.48 -11.10
C GLY A 448 -32.68 4.37 -11.49
N LEU A 449 -31.37 4.66 -11.61
CA LEU A 449 -30.35 3.69 -11.95
C LEU A 449 -29.75 3.02 -10.69
N ALA A 450 -29.39 1.74 -10.78
CA ALA A 450 -28.74 1.02 -9.68
C ALA A 450 -27.39 1.65 -9.29
N LEU A 451 -27.03 1.66 -8.01
CA LEU A 451 -25.77 2.24 -7.53
C LEU A 451 -24.54 1.62 -8.23
N ALA A 452 -23.57 2.44 -8.60
CA ALA A 452 -22.27 2.04 -9.12
C ALA A 452 -21.33 1.59 -7.98
N GLY A 453 -20.35 0.74 -8.29
CA GLY A 453 -19.31 0.32 -7.33
C GLY A 453 -19.73 -0.72 -6.29
N ARG A 454 -20.93 -1.32 -6.38
CA ARG A 454 -21.47 -2.26 -5.36
C ARG A 454 -20.61 -3.50 -5.04
N ARG A 455 -19.64 -3.86 -5.88
CA ARG A 455 -18.79 -5.04 -5.65
C ARG A 455 -17.56 -4.76 -4.78
N VAL A 456 -17.12 -3.51 -4.69
CA VAL A 456 -16.01 -3.12 -3.82
C VAL A 456 -16.59 -2.73 -2.48
N HIS A 457 -16.64 -3.69 -1.56
CA HIS A 457 -16.51 -3.29 -0.16
C HIS A 457 -15.06 -2.85 -0.03
N LEU A 458 -14.81 -1.61 0.39
CA LEU A 458 -13.48 -1.12 0.80
C LEU A 458 -12.97 -1.84 2.08
N HIS A 459 -13.44 -3.07 2.30
CA HIS A 459 -13.19 -3.93 3.44
C HIS A 459 -12.93 -5.33 2.87
N ALA A 460 -11.72 -5.82 3.15
CA ALA A 460 -11.26 -7.18 2.94
C ALA A 460 -12.41 -8.18 3.03
N ARG A 461 -12.75 -8.80 1.90
CA ARG A 461 -13.64 -9.95 1.87
C ARG A 461 -12.92 -11.13 2.51
N VAL A 462 -13.10 -11.31 3.81
CA VAL A 462 -13.11 -12.65 4.38
C VAL A 462 -14.34 -13.34 3.77
N ARG A 463 -14.14 -14.19 2.75
CA ARG A 463 -15.24 -14.97 2.15
C ARG A 463 -15.05 -16.47 2.36
N THR A 464 -16.11 -17.02 2.92
CA THR A 464 -16.43 -18.42 3.16
C THR A 464 -16.54 -19.21 1.85
N ILE A 465 -16.09 -20.47 1.91
CA ILE A 465 -16.00 -21.46 0.82
C ILE A 465 -17.41 -21.97 0.39
N PRO A 466 -17.66 -22.28 -0.90
CA PRO A 466 -18.98 -22.67 -1.42
C PRO A 466 -19.24 -24.19 -1.39
N LEU A 467 -20.52 -24.59 -1.29
CA LEU A 467 -21.03 -25.93 -1.65
C LEU A 467 -21.96 -25.80 -2.87
N PRO A 468 -21.94 -26.74 -3.85
CA PRO A 468 -22.51 -26.55 -5.19
C PRO A 468 -24.00 -26.88 -5.32
N LEU A 469 -24.60 -26.35 -6.39
CA LEU A 469 -25.82 -26.76 -7.12
C LEU A 469 -26.98 -27.38 -6.30
N ILE A 470 -28.07 -26.62 -6.10
CA ILE A 470 -29.42 -26.96 -6.60
C ILE A 470 -30.12 -25.65 -6.97
N ILE A 471 -30.15 -25.35 -8.26
CA ILE A 471 -31.12 -24.46 -8.87
C ILE A 471 -32.43 -25.26 -8.92
N VAL A 472 -33.46 -24.79 -8.21
CA VAL A 472 -34.91 -24.87 -8.49
C VAL A 472 -35.64 -24.45 -7.21
N LEU A 473 -36.65 -23.59 -7.33
CA LEU A 473 -37.51 -22.98 -6.29
C LEU A 473 -37.18 -21.54 -5.88
N VAL A 474 -37.13 -20.65 -6.88
CA VAL A 474 -37.66 -19.28 -6.71
C VAL A 474 -39.20 -19.38 -6.80
N SER A 475 -39.88 -19.71 -5.70
CA SER A 475 -41.31 -19.39 -5.46
C SER A 475 -41.77 -19.90 -4.09
N SER A 476 -41.17 -19.38 -3.03
CA SER A 476 -41.79 -19.34 -1.70
C SER A 476 -40.87 -18.55 -0.77
N MET A 477 -40.91 -17.22 -0.89
CA MET A 477 -40.54 -16.35 0.23
C MET A 477 -41.55 -16.62 1.36
N GLN A 478 -41.25 -17.59 2.20
CA GLN A 478 -41.67 -17.52 3.60
C GLN A 478 -40.58 -16.73 4.31
N LEU A 479 -41.00 -15.64 4.97
CA LEU A 479 -40.17 -14.87 5.88
C LEU A 479 -39.42 -15.84 6.81
N LEU A 480 -38.10 -15.96 6.62
CA LEU A 480 -37.23 -16.55 7.62
C LEU A 480 -37.36 -15.66 8.87
N SER A 481 -38.15 -16.15 9.82
CA SER A 481 -38.19 -15.67 11.19
C SER A 481 -36.74 -15.47 11.66
N ARG A 482 -36.42 -14.27 12.15
CA ARG A 482 -35.17 -14.01 12.86
C ARG A 482 -35.12 -14.96 14.06
N LYS A 483 -34.44 -16.10 13.91
CA LYS A 483 -34.07 -16.91 15.06
C LYS A 483 -33.10 -16.09 15.92
N THR A 484 -33.61 -15.48 16.97
CA THR A 484 -32.81 -14.95 18.07
C THR A 484 -31.97 -16.08 18.65
N CYS A 485 -30.71 -15.81 19.02
CA CYS A 485 -29.89 -16.78 19.73
C CYS A 485 -30.56 -17.06 21.09
N GLU A 486 -31.16 -18.24 21.25
CA GLU A 486 -31.98 -18.56 22.43
C GLU A 486 -31.15 -18.76 23.70
N ASN A 487 -29.88 -19.17 23.55
CA ASN A 487 -28.97 -19.40 24.68
C ASN A 487 -27.51 -19.07 24.32
N PRO A 488 -27.14 -17.78 24.22
CA PRO A 488 -25.77 -17.40 23.90
C PRO A 488 -24.81 -17.77 25.05
N PRO A 489 -23.60 -18.27 24.76
CA PRO A 489 -22.60 -18.53 25.80
C PRO A 489 -22.26 -17.24 26.54
N VAL A 490 -22.32 -17.29 27.88
CA VAL A 490 -22.05 -16.13 28.75
C VAL A 490 -20.66 -16.27 29.36
N ARG A 491 -19.77 -15.32 29.05
CA ARG A 491 -18.48 -15.21 29.72
C ARG A 491 -18.65 -14.58 31.10
N ARG A 492 -17.91 -15.12 32.07
CA ARG A 492 -17.98 -14.74 33.49
C ARG A 492 -16.75 -13.95 33.90
N GLU A 493 -16.94 -13.03 34.84
CA GLU A 493 -15.84 -12.27 35.43
C GLU A 493 -14.96 -13.21 36.24
N TRP A 494 -13.64 -13.03 36.19
CA TRP A 494 -12.63 -13.88 36.81
C TRP A 494 -12.93 -14.23 38.28
N ARG A 495 -13.28 -13.23 39.09
CA ARG A 495 -13.59 -13.41 40.52
C ARG A 495 -14.88 -14.16 40.77
N SER A 496 -15.78 -14.18 39.79
CA SER A 496 -17.02 -14.95 39.89
C SER A 496 -16.80 -16.45 39.66
N LEU A 497 -15.66 -16.86 39.09
CA LEU A 497 -15.30 -18.28 38.93
C LEU A 497 -14.88 -18.90 40.26
N THR A 498 -15.23 -20.18 40.44
CA THR A 498 -14.69 -21.05 41.49
C THR A 498 -13.20 -21.35 41.22
N GLU A 499 -12.46 -21.76 42.25
CA GLU A 499 -11.06 -22.14 42.11
C GLU A 499 -10.86 -23.25 41.08
N SER A 500 -11.71 -24.29 41.09
CA SER A 500 -11.69 -25.36 40.09
C SER A 500 -11.88 -24.85 38.67
N GLU A 501 -12.82 -23.91 38.44
CA GLU A 501 -13.04 -23.34 37.10
C GLU A 501 -11.84 -22.50 36.62
N ARG A 502 -11.14 -21.82 37.55
CA ARG A 502 -9.90 -21.08 37.24
C ARG A 502 -8.77 -22.02 36.89
N THR A 503 -8.59 -23.09 37.67
CA THR A 503 -7.59 -24.13 37.41
C THR A 503 -7.85 -24.83 36.08
N ASP A 504 -9.11 -25.19 35.79
CA ASP A 504 -9.48 -25.82 34.51
C ASP A 504 -9.11 -24.92 33.32
N PHE A 505 -9.31 -23.61 33.43
CA PHE A 505 -8.95 -22.66 32.39
C PHE A 505 -7.43 -22.54 32.21
N THR A 506 -6.66 -22.38 33.29
CA THR A 506 -5.20 -22.26 33.21
C THR A 506 -4.55 -23.55 32.70
N GLN A 507 -5.03 -24.71 33.13
CA GLN A 507 -4.57 -26.02 32.64
C GLN A 507 -4.89 -26.22 31.15
N ALA A 508 -6.05 -25.77 30.67
CA ALA A 508 -6.38 -25.85 29.25
C ALA A 508 -5.42 -25.00 28.38
N ILE A 509 -5.01 -23.82 28.86
CA ILE A 509 -3.99 -23.00 28.18
C ILE A 509 -2.64 -23.71 28.15
N ILE A 510 -2.19 -24.27 29.29
CA ILE A 510 -0.93 -25.02 29.37
C ILE A 510 -0.94 -26.22 28.43
N CYS A 511 -2.08 -26.92 28.34
CA CYS A 511 -2.26 -28.00 27.38
C CYS A 511 -2.06 -27.53 25.93
N LEU A 512 -2.62 -26.38 25.52
CA LEU A 512 -2.37 -25.84 24.17
C LEU A 512 -0.91 -25.46 23.96
N ALA A 513 -0.25 -24.91 24.98
CA ALA A 513 1.16 -24.54 24.92
C ALA A 513 2.11 -25.73 24.81
N ASN A 514 1.66 -26.92 25.21
CA ASN A 514 2.41 -28.18 25.09
C ASN A 514 2.03 -29.00 23.85
N ARG A 515 1.02 -28.58 23.08
CA ARG A 515 0.63 -29.25 21.83
C ARG A 515 1.39 -28.62 20.66
N PRO A 516 2.04 -29.43 19.80
CA PRO A 516 2.81 -28.92 18.69
C PRO A 516 1.91 -28.18 17.69
N SER A 517 2.40 -27.05 17.17
CA SER A 517 1.77 -26.32 16.08
C SER A 517 1.71 -27.16 14.81
N GLN A 518 0.67 -26.97 14.01
CA GLN A 518 0.57 -27.52 12.65
C GLN A 518 1.17 -26.57 11.59
N TRP A 519 1.48 -25.33 11.95
CA TRP A 519 1.91 -24.27 11.04
C TRP A 519 3.37 -23.84 11.26
N GLN A 520 3.92 -24.06 12.46
CA GLN A 520 5.24 -23.60 12.86
C GLN A 520 6.14 -24.75 13.29
N GLN A 521 7.35 -24.80 12.74
CA GLN A 521 8.39 -25.71 13.22
C GLN A 521 8.86 -25.24 14.61
N ASN A 522 8.83 -26.14 15.60
CA ASN A 522 9.19 -25.86 17.01
C ASN A 522 8.26 -24.86 17.75
N GLY A 523 7.03 -24.65 17.26
CA GLY A 523 5.99 -23.87 17.93
C GLY A 523 4.88 -24.73 18.54
N SER A 524 4.00 -24.11 19.32
CA SER A 524 2.81 -24.73 19.88
C SER A 524 1.52 -24.18 19.27
N ILE A 525 0.40 -24.88 19.42
CA ILE A 525 -0.93 -24.35 19.05
C ILE A 525 -1.19 -23.01 19.76
N TYR A 526 -0.67 -22.86 20.98
CA TYR A 526 -0.77 -21.60 21.70
C TYR A 526 0.02 -20.45 21.02
N ASP A 527 1.22 -20.74 20.50
CA ASP A 527 2.01 -19.78 19.74
C ASP A 527 1.32 -19.38 18.43
N ASP A 528 0.56 -20.30 17.81
CA ASP A 528 -0.21 -20.00 16.59
C ASP A 528 -1.19 -18.84 16.79
N PHE A 529 -1.87 -18.78 17.93
CA PHE A 529 -2.77 -17.67 18.25
C PHE A 529 -2.01 -16.37 18.53
N ALA A 530 -0.83 -16.46 19.14
CA ALA A 530 0.03 -15.29 19.35
C ALA A 530 0.56 -14.73 18.02
N ILE A 531 0.92 -15.60 17.08
CA ILE A 531 1.35 -15.23 15.72
C ILE A 531 0.18 -14.68 14.91
N LEU A 532 -0.99 -15.32 14.95
CA LEU A 532 -2.21 -14.83 14.31
C LEU A 532 -2.55 -13.42 14.79
N HIS A 533 -2.49 -13.19 16.11
CA HIS A 533 -2.72 -11.87 16.67
C HIS A 533 -1.61 -10.89 16.33
N GLY A 534 -0.34 -11.31 16.36
CA GLY A 534 0.79 -10.47 15.97
C GLY A 534 0.75 -10.04 14.50
N GLY A 535 0.30 -10.91 13.59
CA GLY A 535 0.20 -10.59 12.17
C GLY A 535 -1.02 -9.74 11.82
N ILE A 536 -2.20 -10.13 12.30
CA ILE A 536 -3.48 -9.51 11.90
C ILE A 536 -3.89 -8.35 12.85
N GLY A 537 -3.42 -8.38 14.10
CA GLY A 537 -3.80 -7.41 15.13
C GLY A 537 -3.42 -5.97 14.78
N SER A 538 -2.27 -5.75 14.13
CA SER A 538 -1.83 -4.42 13.67
C SER A 538 -2.84 -3.75 12.72
N TRP A 539 -3.53 -4.54 11.89
CA TRP A 539 -4.57 -4.10 10.95
C TRP A 539 -5.94 -3.96 11.61
N CYS A 540 -6.28 -4.85 12.55
CA CYS A 540 -7.58 -4.85 13.23
C CYS A 540 -7.68 -3.79 14.33
N HIS A 541 -6.57 -3.37 14.94
CA HIS A 541 -6.56 -2.40 16.05
C HIS A 541 -6.88 -0.96 15.63
N ARG A 542 -6.94 -0.67 14.32
CA ARG A 542 -7.19 0.67 13.77
C ARG A 542 -8.34 0.73 12.77
N SER A 543 -9.19 -0.29 12.76
CA SER A 543 -10.27 -0.41 11.77
C SER A 543 -11.58 -0.85 12.41
N ALA A 544 -12.66 -0.81 11.62
CA ALA A 544 -13.99 -1.22 12.07
C ALA A 544 -14.05 -2.70 12.52
N SER A 545 -13.07 -3.50 12.12
CA SER A 545 -13.00 -4.92 12.44
C SER A 545 -12.54 -5.22 13.87
N PHE A 546 -12.07 -4.23 14.63
CA PHE A 546 -11.52 -4.44 15.98
C PHE A 546 -12.40 -5.34 16.86
N LEU A 547 -13.63 -4.94 17.13
CA LEU A 547 -14.55 -5.70 17.99
C LEU A 547 -14.99 -7.05 17.38
N PRO A 548 -15.48 -7.13 16.13
CA PRO A 548 -15.92 -8.40 15.56
C PRO A 548 -14.79 -9.40 15.36
N TRP A 549 -13.58 -8.96 14.98
CA TRP A 549 -12.42 -9.83 14.82
C TRP A 549 -11.99 -10.43 16.16
N HIS A 550 -11.79 -9.61 17.20
CA HIS A 550 -11.44 -10.15 18.53
C HIS A 550 -12.51 -11.09 19.06
N ARG A 551 -13.81 -10.78 18.86
CA ARG A 551 -14.91 -11.67 19.27
C ARG A 551 -14.88 -13.00 18.54
N TYR A 552 -14.62 -13.01 17.24
CA TYR A 552 -14.51 -14.22 16.44
C TYR A 552 -13.27 -15.05 16.84
N THR A 553 -12.11 -14.42 16.94
CA THR A 553 -10.88 -15.10 17.37
C THR A 553 -11.05 -15.72 18.75
N LEU A 554 -11.82 -15.10 19.66
CA LEU A 554 -12.08 -15.66 20.99
C LEU A 554 -12.99 -16.89 20.93
N VAL A 555 -13.91 -16.94 19.96
CA VAL A 555 -14.72 -18.15 19.71
C VAL A 555 -13.84 -19.27 19.17
N VAL A 556 -12.94 -18.96 18.24
CA VAL A 556 -11.99 -19.94 17.68
C VAL A 556 -11.04 -20.47 18.77
N PHE A 557 -10.48 -19.58 19.59
CA PHE A 557 -9.60 -19.95 20.70
C PHE A 557 -10.33 -20.81 21.73
N GLU A 558 -11.55 -20.42 22.11
CA GLU A 558 -12.37 -21.19 23.04
C GLU A 558 -12.69 -22.58 22.50
N ASN A 559 -13.11 -22.69 21.24
CA ASN A 559 -13.36 -23.99 20.61
C ASN A 559 -12.10 -24.85 20.54
N THR A 560 -10.94 -24.25 20.27
CA THR A 560 -9.66 -24.96 20.26
C THR A 560 -9.32 -25.51 21.66
N LEU A 561 -9.55 -24.73 22.73
CA LEU A 561 -9.41 -25.22 24.11
C LEU A 561 -10.34 -26.42 24.38
N ARG A 562 -11.57 -26.41 23.85
CA ARG A 562 -12.52 -27.53 24.00
C ARG A 562 -12.07 -28.77 23.25
N GLU A 563 -11.72 -28.61 21.98
CA GLU A 563 -11.42 -29.69 21.05
C GLU A 563 -10.07 -30.35 21.35
N GLN A 564 -9.05 -29.54 21.64
CA GLN A 564 -7.68 -30.02 21.85
C GLN A 564 -7.41 -30.36 23.32
N CYS A 565 -8.04 -29.64 24.25
CA CYS A 565 -7.69 -29.73 25.67
C CYS A 565 -8.87 -30.06 26.60
N GLY A 566 -10.04 -30.38 26.03
CA GLY A 566 -11.19 -30.85 26.80
C GLY A 566 -11.84 -29.79 27.68
N PHE A 567 -11.51 -28.50 27.51
CA PHE A 567 -12.05 -27.40 28.31
C PHE A 567 -13.59 -27.39 28.25
N LYS A 568 -14.26 -27.26 29.41
CA LYS A 568 -15.74 -27.30 29.51
C LYS A 568 -16.37 -25.94 29.82
N GLY A 569 -15.57 -24.97 30.27
CA GLY A 569 -16.04 -23.63 30.63
C GLY A 569 -16.16 -22.67 29.44
N GLN A 570 -16.23 -21.38 29.78
CA GLN A 570 -16.07 -20.25 28.86
C GLN A 570 -14.82 -19.47 29.25
N ILE A 571 -14.19 -18.79 28.29
CA ILE A 571 -13.04 -17.93 28.58
C ILE A 571 -13.51 -16.81 29.53
N PRO A 572 -12.87 -16.64 30.72
CA PRO A 572 -13.22 -15.58 31.64
C PRO A 572 -12.81 -14.19 31.13
N TYR A 573 -13.40 -13.17 31.75
CA TYR A 573 -12.96 -11.79 31.57
C TYR A 573 -12.52 -11.17 32.89
N TRP A 574 -11.56 -10.24 32.85
CA TRP A 574 -11.09 -9.46 33.99
C TRP A 574 -11.70 -8.05 33.92
N ASP A 575 -12.48 -7.69 34.94
CA ASP A 575 -13.03 -6.34 35.05
C ASP A 575 -12.04 -5.42 35.80
N TRP A 576 -11.20 -4.70 35.04
CA TRP A 576 -10.21 -3.76 35.57
C TRP A 576 -10.83 -2.64 36.41
N SER A 577 -12.08 -2.28 36.15
CA SER A 577 -12.76 -1.21 36.87
C SER A 577 -13.02 -1.52 38.33
N LEU A 578 -12.88 -2.77 38.74
CA LEU A 578 -12.99 -3.18 40.13
C LEU A 578 -11.63 -3.16 40.86
N ASP A 579 -10.52 -3.22 40.13
CA ASP A 579 -9.16 -3.27 40.68
C ASP A 579 -8.37 -1.98 40.41
N TRP A 580 -8.99 -0.97 39.80
CA TRP A 580 -8.33 0.24 39.30
C TRP A 580 -7.50 1.02 40.34
N MET A 581 -7.76 0.86 41.64
CA MET A 581 -6.93 1.49 42.67
C MET A 581 -5.60 0.75 42.89
N ASP A 582 -5.58 -0.56 42.67
CA ASP A 582 -4.42 -1.43 42.87
C ASP A 582 -4.48 -2.68 41.98
N LEU A 583 -4.14 -2.50 40.70
CA LEU A 583 -4.16 -3.56 39.71
C LEU A 583 -3.05 -4.61 39.93
N ALA A 584 -2.00 -4.27 40.68
CA ALA A 584 -0.85 -5.15 40.95
C ALA A 584 -1.23 -6.29 41.89
N HIS A 585 -2.12 -6.01 42.85
CA HIS A 585 -2.58 -6.99 43.85
C HIS A 585 -3.94 -7.60 43.49
N SER A 586 -4.38 -7.48 42.24
CA SER A 586 -5.59 -8.18 41.78
C SER A 586 -5.47 -9.69 41.97
N SER A 587 -6.56 -10.34 42.40
CA SER A 587 -6.68 -11.81 42.54
C SER A 587 -6.34 -12.60 41.28
N ILE A 588 -6.22 -11.94 40.13
CA ILE A 588 -5.79 -12.54 38.88
C ILE A 588 -4.30 -12.89 38.86
N TRP A 589 -3.50 -12.22 39.69
CA TRP A 589 -2.06 -12.46 39.82
C TRP A 589 -1.73 -13.42 40.97
N ASP A 590 -2.74 -14.05 41.58
CA ASP A 590 -2.53 -15.06 42.62
C ASP A 590 -1.63 -16.20 42.09
N SER A 591 -0.71 -16.66 42.93
CA SER A 591 0.31 -17.66 42.56
C SER A 591 -0.21 -19.09 42.53
N VAL A 592 -1.45 -19.33 42.95
CA VAL A 592 -2.08 -20.66 42.97
C VAL A 592 -3.35 -20.67 42.12
N ALA A 593 -4.29 -19.80 42.46
CA ALA A 593 -5.59 -19.70 41.81
C ALA A 593 -5.60 -18.72 40.63
N GLY A 594 -4.46 -18.06 40.34
CA GLY A 594 -4.29 -16.99 39.35
C GLY A 594 -3.24 -17.30 38.28
N PHE A 595 -2.58 -16.25 37.81
CA PHE A 595 -1.65 -16.28 36.69
C PHE A 595 -0.19 -16.18 37.17
N GLY A 596 0.07 -16.03 38.48
CA GLY A 596 1.38 -15.70 39.05
C GLY A 596 1.61 -14.19 39.16
N GLY A 597 2.65 -13.79 39.88
CA GLY A 597 2.99 -12.40 40.20
C GLY A 597 3.92 -11.72 39.20
N ASP A 598 4.71 -10.77 39.70
CA ASP A 598 5.48 -9.78 38.91
C ASP A 598 6.85 -10.26 38.38
N GLY A 599 7.07 -11.57 38.34
CA GLY A 599 8.37 -12.12 38.00
C GLY A 599 9.40 -12.01 39.12
N ASP A 600 10.55 -12.67 38.92
CA ASP A 600 11.63 -12.73 39.89
C ASP A 600 12.23 -11.34 40.11
N PRO A 601 12.10 -10.72 41.30
CA PRO A 601 12.62 -9.38 41.55
C PRO A 601 14.15 -9.29 41.47
N THR A 602 14.84 -10.43 41.61
CA THR A 602 16.30 -10.55 41.58
C THR A 602 16.85 -11.02 40.23
N GLY A 603 15.96 -11.43 39.32
CA GLY A 603 16.32 -11.98 38.02
C GLY A 603 16.73 -10.93 36.98
N PRO A 604 17.42 -11.35 35.90
CA PRO A 604 17.69 -10.48 34.76
C PRO A 604 16.41 -10.12 34.01
N GLU A 605 16.39 -8.94 33.39
CA GLU A 605 15.32 -8.57 32.46
C GLU A 605 15.50 -9.35 31.14
N ILE A 606 14.42 -9.98 30.67
CA ILE A 606 14.43 -10.91 29.54
C ILE A 606 13.86 -10.27 28.29
N VAL A 607 12.60 -9.83 28.36
CA VAL A 607 11.94 -9.14 27.25
C VAL A 607 11.18 -7.92 27.75
N GLY A 608 11.38 -6.81 27.06
CA GLY A 608 10.60 -5.60 27.22
C GLY A 608 10.70 -4.86 28.54
N ASP A 609 11.74 -5.10 29.36
CA ASP A 609 11.97 -4.68 30.77
C ASP A 609 11.27 -5.55 31.84
N GLY A 610 11.01 -6.83 31.52
CA GLY A 610 10.35 -7.78 32.42
C GLY A 610 11.21 -8.97 32.77
N ARG A 611 10.93 -9.57 33.93
CA ARG A 611 11.67 -10.70 34.51
C ARG A 611 10.80 -11.94 34.50
N CYS A 612 11.44 -13.12 34.42
CA CYS A 612 10.70 -14.37 34.34
C CYS A 612 9.75 -14.55 35.52
N VAL A 613 8.52 -14.96 35.22
CA VAL A 613 7.55 -15.42 36.21
C VAL A 613 8.06 -16.70 36.87
N VAL A 614 8.13 -16.69 38.20
CA VAL A 614 8.66 -17.77 39.03
C VAL A 614 7.60 -18.43 39.91
N ASP A 615 6.36 -17.96 39.85
CA ASP A 615 5.20 -18.47 40.57
C ASP A 615 3.97 -18.60 39.65
N GLY A 616 2.95 -19.34 40.08
CA GLY A 616 1.75 -19.56 39.26
C GLY A 616 1.84 -20.73 38.27
N PRO A 617 0.72 -21.03 37.60
CA PRO A 617 0.60 -22.20 36.74
C PRO A 617 1.40 -22.09 35.44
N PHE A 618 1.85 -20.89 35.06
CA PHE A 618 2.57 -20.65 33.79
C PHE A 618 4.10 -20.64 33.96
N VAL A 619 4.61 -21.01 35.13
CA VAL A 619 6.04 -21.24 35.33
C VAL A 619 6.52 -22.30 34.32
N GLY A 620 7.64 -22.02 33.68
CA GLY A 620 8.23 -22.94 32.69
C GLY A 620 7.67 -22.80 31.27
N LEU A 621 6.58 -22.06 31.04
CA LEU A 621 6.07 -21.82 29.69
C LEU A 621 7.08 -20.96 28.88
N ARG A 622 7.30 -21.33 27.61
CA ARG A 622 8.33 -20.75 26.73
C ARG A 622 7.78 -20.33 25.36
N PRO A 623 7.04 -19.20 25.27
CA PRO A 623 6.54 -18.70 23.98
C PRO A 623 7.70 -18.36 23.04
N ILE A 624 7.41 -18.36 21.74
CA ILE A 624 8.40 -18.10 20.69
C ILE A 624 8.32 -16.71 20.05
N LEU A 625 7.38 -15.88 20.47
CA LEU A 625 7.10 -14.58 19.84
C LEU A 625 7.09 -13.45 20.88
N TYR A 626 7.89 -12.43 20.64
CA TYR A 626 7.88 -11.17 21.39
C TYR A 626 7.95 -9.97 20.43
N ASN A 627 7.01 -9.04 20.54
CA ASN A 627 6.97 -7.80 19.74
C ASN A 627 7.17 -8.05 18.22
N HIS A 628 6.48 -9.06 17.68
CA HIS A 628 6.58 -9.50 16.27
C HIS A 628 7.93 -10.12 15.87
N THR A 629 8.84 -10.35 16.82
CA THR A 629 10.12 -11.03 16.61
C THR A 629 10.06 -12.46 17.15
N TYR A 630 10.57 -13.41 16.38
CA TYR A 630 10.72 -14.80 16.82
C TYR A 630 11.88 -14.93 17.80
N VAL A 631 11.56 -14.92 19.09
CA VAL A 631 12.52 -15.14 20.16
C VAL A 631 11.87 -16.03 21.20
N ARG A 632 12.54 -17.13 21.55
CA ARG A 632 12.07 -18.02 22.62
C ARG A 632 12.44 -17.39 23.96
N HIS A 633 11.44 -17.14 24.80
CA HIS A 633 11.65 -16.51 26.12
C HIS A 633 10.76 -17.16 27.18
N CYS A 634 10.99 -16.88 28.46
CA CYS A 634 10.03 -17.21 29.53
C CYS A 634 8.86 -16.23 29.52
N ILE A 635 7.71 -16.59 30.10
CA ILE A 635 6.72 -15.59 30.51
C ILE A 635 7.42 -14.58 31.43
N ALA A 636 7.53 -13.32 31.00
CA ALA A 636 8.18 -12.24 31.73
C ALA A 636 7.15 -11.21 32.19
N ARG A 637 7.30 -10.63 33.38
CA ARG A 637 6.43 -9.54 33.91
C ARG A 637 7.26 -8.46 34.62
N GLY A 638 6.66 -7.30 34.83
CA GLY A 638 7.34 -6.14 35.42
C GLY A 638 6.37 -4.98 35.59
N PHE A 639 5.61 -5.00 36.68
CA PHE A 639 4.61 -4.04 37.11
C PHE A 639 5.33 -2.74 37.43
N ARG A 640 5.00 -1.69 36.69
CA ARG A 640 5.64 -0.39 36.87
C ARG A 640 4.69 0.77 36.51
N ASP A 641 4.66 1.79 37.37
CA ASP A 641 4.00 3.06 37.12
C ASP A 641 5.02 4.20 37.20
N GLY A 642 5.44 4.72 36.04
CA GLY A 642 6.58 5.64 35.96
C GLY A 642 7.86 5.00 36.50
N GLU A 643 8.42 5.57 37.55
CA GLU A 643 9.59 5.02 38.26
C GLU A 643 9.23 4.01 39.35
N THR A 644 7.95 3.93 39.75
CA THR A 644 7.48 3.05 40.82
C THR A 644 7.39 1.60 40.35
N VAL A 645 8.25 0.73 40.89
CA VAL A 645 8.22 -0.74 40.67
C VAL A 645 7.13 -1.39 41.51
N GLY A 646 6.54 -2.49 41.03
CA GLY A 646 5.51 -3.26 41.74
C GLY A 646 4.11 -2.65 41.67
N ARG A 647 3.93 -1.60 40.86
CA ARG A 647 2.65 -0.89 40.71
C ARG A 647 2.18 -0.90 39.28
N ILE A 648 0.88 -1.08 39.06
CA ILE A 648 0.26 -0.88 37.74
C ILE A 648 -0.71 0.32 37.88
N SER A 649 -0.58 1.34 37.00
CA SER A 649 -1.40 2.59 36.96
C SER A 649 -2.90 2.42 36.60
N GLY A 650 -3.81 2.47 37.57
CA GLY A 650 -5.22 2.16 37.27
C GLY A 650 -6.18 3.33 36.99
N SER A 651 -5.70 4.58 37.01
CA SER A 651 -6.54 5.79 36.85
C SER A 651 -7.38 5.81 35.57
N TYR A 652 -6.92 5.17 34.50
CA TYR A 652 -7.66 5.08 33.23
C TYR A 652 -8.79 4.05 33.25
N TYR A 653 -8.76 3.09 34.17
CA TYR A 653 -9.74 2.00 34.28
C TYR A 653 -10.82 2.28 35.31
N GLN A 654 -10.80 3.44 35.97
CA GLN A 654 -11.85 3.81 36.93
C GLN A 654 -13.26 3.70 36.30
N PRO A 655 -14.28 3.33 37.09
CA PRO A 655 -15.65 3.14 36.60
C PRO A 655 -16.21 4.30 35.78
N GLU A 656 -15.83 5.54 36.11
CA GLU A 656 -16.26 6.75 35.42
C GLU A 656 -15.71 6.80 33.99
N SER A 657 -14.42 6.47 33.81
CA SER A 657 -13.73 6.44 32.51
C SER A 657 -14.32 5.35 31.61
N ILE A 658 -14.49 4.14 32.15
CA ILE A 658 -15.11 3.02 31.42
C ILE A 658 -16.57 3.36 31.08
N GLY A 659 -17.32 3.92 32.03
CA GLY A 659 -18.70 4.36 31.82
C GLY A 659 -18.82 5.43 30.74
N ALA A 660 -17.86 6.36 30.63
CA ALA A 660 -17.87 7.39 29.60
C ALA A 660 -17.73 6.83 28.18
N ILE A 661 -16.95 5.76 28.02
CA ILE A 661 -16.80 5.03 26.75
C ILE A 661 -18.09 4.25 26.43
N LEU A 662 -18.64 3.51 27.40
CA LEU A 662 -19.80 2.65 27.16
C LEU A 662 -21.11 3.43 26.92
N ARG A 663 -21.16 4.72 27.26
CA ARG A 663 -22.33 5.59 27.03
C ARG A 663 -22.37 6.24 25.65
N LYS A 664 -21.35 6.07 24.80
CA LYS A 664 -21.34 6.62 23.43
C LYS A 664 -22.47 6.01 22.60
N GLN A 665 -23.17 6.86 21.85
CA GLN A 665 -24.38 6.47 21.12
C GLN A 665 -24.09 6.01 19.70
N THR A 666 -23.00 6.52 19.11
CA THR A 666 -22.57 6.13 17.76
C THR A 666 -21.29 5.33 17.80
N TYR A 667 -21.06 4.51 16.77
CA TYR A 667 -19.86 3.71 16.63
C TYR A 667 -18.62 4.61 16.47
N GLU A 668 -18.77 5.71 15.75
CA GLU A 668 -17.73 6.70 15.49
C GLU A 668 -17.29 7.38 16.78
N GLU A 669 -18.24 7.82 17.61
CA GLU A 669 -17.93 8.40 18.93
C GLU A 669 -17.33 7.37 19.87
N LEU A 670 -17.81 6.12 19.83
CA LEU A 670 -17.26 5.02 20.60
C LEU A 670 -15.81 4.78 20.21
N ILE A 671 -15.48 4.66 18.91
CA ILE A 671 -14.13 4.45 18.41
C ILE A 671 -13.23 5.67 18.62
N LEU A 672 -13.73 6.90 18.44
CA LEU A 672 -12.99 8.12 18.76
C LEU A 672 -12.67 8.20 20.26
N CYS A 673 -13.61 7.84 21.12
CA CYS A 673 -13.39 7.82 22.57
C CYS A 673 -12.46 6.67 22.99
N PHE A 674 -12.61 5.50 22.37
CA PHE A 674 -11.72 4.35 22.54
C PHE A 674 -10.30 4.70 22.08
N THR A 675 -10.16 5.38 20.94
CA THR A 675 -8.86 5.81 20.42
C THR A 675 -8.30 6.99 21.21
N CYS A 676 -9.06 7.97 21.70
CA CYS A 676 -8.49 9.07 22.50
C CYS A 676 -8.13 8.65 23.93
N ILE A 677 -8.91 7.79 24.57
CA ILE A 677 -8.64 7.31 25.94
C ILE A 677 -7.64 6.16 25.92
N MET A 678 -7.64 5.34 24.85
CA MET A 678 -6.82 4.13 24.78
C MET A 678 -5.72 4.10 23.71
N ARG A 679 -5.59 5.06 22.76
CA ARG A 679 -4.47 5.10 21.78
C ARG A 679 -3.11 5.19 22.44
N ASN A 680 -3.01 5.86 23.58
CA ASN A 680 -1.72 5.97 24.26
C ASN A 680 -1.28 4.66 24.92
N TRP A 681 -2.12 3.61 24.99
CA TRP A 681 -1.86 2.50 25.90
C TRP A 681 -2.25 1.10 25.41
N ILE A 682 -3.11 0.97 24.39
CA ILE A 682 -3.49 -0.34 23.79
C ILE A 682 -2.66 -0.70 22.55
N VAL A 683 -1.99 0.27 21.94
CA VAL A 683 -1.24 0.03 20.70
C VAL A 683 0.25 -0.02 20.99
N CYS A 684 0.82 -1.22 20.92
CA CYS A 684 2.19 -1.60 20.54
C CYS A 684 3.40 -0.86 21.17
N GLY A 685 4.49 -1.61 21.37
CA GLY A 685 5.75 -1.12 21.91
C GLY A 685 6.22 0.22 21.32
N GLY A 686 6.31 1.23 22.20
CA GLY A 686 6.93 2.54 21.97
C GLY A 686 7.04 3.26 23.30
N GLY A 687 8.11 4.02 23.52
CA GLY A 687 8.47 4.63 24.81
C GLY A 687 7.46 5.64 25.35
N GLY A 688 7.38 5.74 26.68
CA GLY A 688 6.55 6.72 27.40
C GLY A 688 6.04 6.19 28.74
N SER A 689 6.21 6.98 29.79
CA SER A 689 6.08 6.68 31.22
C SER A 689 4.65 6.40 31.70
N GLY A 690 4.42 5.25 32.36
CA GLY A 690 3.16 4.88 33.06
C GLY A 690 2.57 3.56 32.55
N ARG A 691 3.08 2.38 32.96
CA ARG A 691 2.83 1.12 32.24
C ARG A 691 1.81 0.21 32.93
N ILE A 692 0.52 0.35 32.60
CA ILE A 692 -0.39 -0.81 32.47
C ILE A 692 -0.68 -1.00 30.99
N ARG A 693 -0.12 -2.04 30.38
CA ARG A 693 -0.41 -2.39 28.98
C ARG A 693 -1.42 -3.52 28.97
N ALA A 694 -2.68 -3.15 28.75
CA ALA A 694 -3.82 -4.03 28.86
C ALA A 694 -4.85 -3.69 27.77
N CYS A 695 -4.78 -4.32 26.59
CA CYS A 695 -5.95 -4.73 25.78
C CYS A 695 -5.55 -5.44 24.47
N GLY A 696 -6.40 -6.38 24.06
CA GLY A 696 -6.32 -7.14 22.81
C GLY A 696 -5.35 -8.33 22.91
N TYR A 697 -5.84 -9.48 23.39
CA TYR A 697 -5.05 -10.69 23.72
C TYR A 697 -3.79 -10.39 24.53
N MET A 698 -3.97 -10.00 25.80
CA MET A 698 -2.93 -9.37 26.63
C MET A 698 -1.48 -9.82 26.33
N SER A 699 -0.84 -9.04 25.47
CA SER A 699 0.61 -8.86 25.40
C SER A 699 1.07 -8.23 26.72
N ILE A 700 1.14 -9.05 27.77
CA ILE A 700 1.92 -8.78 28.98
C ILE A 700 3.09 -9.75 28.93
N ARG A 701 4.10 -9.43 28.10
CA ARG A 701 5.46 -10.00 28.15
C ARG A 701 5.56 -11.52 28.35
N GLY A 702 4.56 -12.27 27.94
CA GLY A 702 4.35 -13.64 28.36
C GLY A 702 2.88 -13.97 28.24
N ASN A 703 2.51 -14.38 27.03
CA ASN A 703 1.15 -14.69 26.60
C ASN A 703 0.37 -15.51 27.64
N ILE A 704 -0.69 -14.93 28.22
CA ILE A 704 -1.78 -15.68 28.87
C ILE A 704 -3.12 -14.94 28.61
N CYS A 705 -4.14 -15.68 28.17
CA CYS A 705 -5.43 -15.14 27.72
C CYS A 705 -6.37 -14.75 28.87
N ILE A 706 -6.69 -13.45 29.00
CA ILE A 706 -7.88 -12.97 29.75
C ILE A 706 -8.47 -11.77 29.04
N ILE A 707 -9.79 -11.72 28.93
CA ILE A 707 -10.51 -10.70 28.15
C ILE A 707 -10.93 -9.54 29.07
N PRO A 708 -10.89 -8.26 28.66
CA PRO A 708 -11.57 -7.18 29.39
C PRO A 708 -13.07 -7.14 29.10
N ARG A 709 -13.87 -6.59 30.03
CA ARG A 709 -15.31 -6.41 29.83
C ARG A 709 -15.61 -5.47 28.65
N GLY A 710 -16.05 -6.00 27.52
CA GLY A 710 -16.58 -5.22 26.39
C GLY A 710 -18.04 -4.78 26.60
N PRO A 711 -18.53 -3.75 25.87
CA PRO A 711 -19.93 -3.35 25.90
C PRO A 711 -20.85 -4.52 25.53
N ARG A 712 -21.87 -4.76 26.36
CA ARG A 712 -23.01 -5.62 26.02
C ARG A 712 -24.02 -4.79 25.24
N ARG A 713 -23.91 -4.76 23.90
CA ARG A 713 -25.05 -4.59 22.98
C ARG A 713 -24.78 -5.39 21.72
#